data_AF-B1XNA7-F1
#
_entry.id   AF-B1XNA7-F1
#
_cell.length_a   1.000
_cell.length_b   1.000
_cell.length_c   1.000
_cell.angle_alpha   90.00
_cell.angle_beta   90.00
_cell.angle_gamma   90.00
#
_symmetry.space_group_name_H-M   'P 1'
#
loop_
_entity.id
_entity.type
_entity.pdbx_description
1 polymer ?
#
loop_
_entity_poly.entity_id
_entity_poly.type
_entity_poly.pdbx_seq_one_letter_code
_entity_poly.pdbx_strand_id
1 'polypeptide(L)'
;MNTASQIQLSEADTQILLDWAAQVTHSNESYFHKGQRLAKRLGAHYRADGLTEIGFWTPELAGEVIQTNRDIFLEVFTPLEAVDFSAPSQTIKCRRDCVELKQQGEFCWGVVAGMHPGTRKQMGSLYWLRYCDRLQNEISIIRDVLAYSLPYGVFGPAELYDMDSLQRQRTDLAYFEAHSTPLDPDQASWERPILDNANEVLPRVPAPLNILQVHLKTASPEGTLAGLTQVYQRLSEKIAAGEPLTAAEQNYVGYDALQLLPIEPTIEYRLEGDNRHHEFFAIAPNEAIETGEMACGLEVEVTLRKAKTQNWGYDVPILGSAATNPTILSSLRPDELVDFISTLHNFAGGPIQIIYDLVYGHADNQSLELLNNQYLKGPNMYGQDLNHQLPQVRAILLELQRRRINSGADGIRIDGGQDFRFFNPLSGRVEQDDAYLLAMSDVIQDIGDRQRLLFTIFEDGRPWPEEGWENSSTYRDLIELRPESYQWGPLIFAHNTPTIEGFWDYKWNRIIEVMFQGDRWITGCANHDTVRRGNQIDAQAAAINWHLGATLNEVILNAYDNPATTLWVYGFMPGLPMDFINSLMRAPWGFFRNTDELYGVKVAAEEVGFLDWQITPELFAKPWAFRHLKQLGFEDLDFLKRFMRALNEAMIVTDYDLQRTADLCQRCIGNPDGVCEVKPMQEIGESDHQAFLDHLTVPKLKTIAMAFMEDGHETCRVSHYLDRVDSAQTEFNLALREYRRAHPWLRENLQEGDRFNRLSNEEHTIFYGLRTEPLEDESDQTPEQIVMVTHMGGEPTTITLGDWLQLDLSEWRVAIATPGLDIGQTEDALKIFELKDSQGLVLERIFDE
;
A
#
# COMPACT_ATOMS: atom_id res chain seq x y z
N MET A 1 36.84 7.11 -24.00
CA MET A 1 35.95 6.52 -25.01
C MET A 1 36.12 5.01 -24.93
N ASN A 2 35.35 4.35 -24.06
CA ASN A 2 35.30 2.89 -24.02
C ASN A 2 34.40 2.47 -25.18
N THR A 3 34.94 1.79 -26.18
CA THR A 3 34.12 1.05 -27.15
C THR A 3 33.35 0.00 -26.36
N ALA A 4 32.06 0.24 -26.09
CA ALA A 4 31.20 -0.75 -25.45
C ALA A 4 31.33 -2.07 -26.23
N SER A 5 31.65 -3.18 -25.56
CA SER A 5 31.76 -4.49 -26.20
C SER A 5 30.44 -4.84 -26.88
N GLN A 6 30.48 -5.46 -28.06
CA GLN A 6 29.28 -5.93 -28.75
C GLN A 6 28.57 -6.96 -27.85
N ILE A 7 27.25 -6.84 -27.72
CA ILE A 7 26.43 -7.79 -26.94
C ILE A 7 26.27 -9.07 -27.76
N GLN A 8 26.59 -10.22 -27.17
CA GLN A 8 26.60 -11.52 -27.86
C GLN A 8 26.14 -12.66 -26.95
N LEU A 9 25.53 -13.69 -27.53
CA LEU A 9 25.15 -14.91 -26.83
C LEU A 9 26.38 -15.78 -26.54
N SER A 10 26.57 -16.19 -25.29
CA SER A 10 27.50 -17.27 -24.93
C SER A 10 26.84 -18.62 -25.22
N GLU A 11 27.16 -19.22 -26.37
CA GLU A 11 26.56 -20.50 -26.79
C GLU A 11 26.80 -21.62 -25.76
N ALA A 12 28.00 -21.67 -25.16
CA ALA A 12 28.34 -22.71 -24.18
C ALA A 12 27.54 -22.58 -22.88
N ASP A 13 27.50 -21.38 -22.28
CA ASP A 13 26.72 -21.13 -21.05
C ASP A 13 25.21 -21.24 -21.30
N THR A 14 24.75 -20.83 -22.49
CA THR A 14 23.36 -20.97 -22.90
C THR A 14 22.96 -22.45 -22.98
N GLN A 15 23.82 -23.31 -23.51
CA GLN A 15 23.55 -24.75 -23.54
C GLN A 15 23.43 -25.34 -22.12
N ILE A 16 24.27 -24.90 -21.18
CA ILE A 16 24.18 -25.33 -19.76
C ILE A 16 22.83 -24.95 -19.15
N LEU A 17 22.36 -23.72 -19.40
CA LEU A 17 21.04 -23.27 -18.95
C LEU A 17 19.89 -24.08 -19.56
N LEU A 18 19.96 -24.36 -20.87
CA LEU A 18 18.96 -25.18 -21.57
C LEU A 18 18.93 -26.63 -21.08
N ASP A 19 20.10 -27.21 -20.79
CA ASP A 19 20.21 -28.56 -20.24
C ASP A 19 19.61 -28.62 -18.83
N TRP A 20 19.85 -27.61 -18.00
CA TRP A 20 19.20 -27.48 -16.70
C TRP A 20 17.68 -27.36 -16.83
N ALA A 21 17.18 -26.48 -17.69
CA ALA A 21 15.74 -26.29 -17.88
C ALA A 21 15.09 -27.60 -18.36
N ALA A 22 15.73 -28.31 -19.29
CA ALA A 22 15.31 -29.64 -19.73
C ALA A 22 15.25 -30.63 -18.56
N GLN A 23 16.27 -30.66 -17.68
CA GLN A 23 16.27 -31.56 -16.51
C GLN A 23 15.09 -31.26 -15.57
N VAL A 24 14.75 -29.99 -15.35
CA VAL A 24 13.57 -29.60 -14.55
C VAL A 24 12.28 -30.06 -15.24
N THR A 25 12.11 -29.77 -16.53
CA THR A 25 10.90 -30.16 -17.28
C THR A 25 10.68 -31.68 -17.30
N HIS A 26 11.76 -32.47 -17.44
CA HIS A 26 11.71 -33.93 -17.47
C HIS A 26 11.76 -34.58 -16.08
N SER A 27 11.78 -33.80 -14.99
CA SER A 27 11.73 -34.34 -13.63
C SER A 27 10.39 -35.02 -13.33
N ASN A 28 10.31 -35.80 -12.25
CA ASN A 28 9.07 -36.42 -11.77
C ASN A 28 8.26 -35.49 -10.83
N GLU A 29 8.67 -34.23 -10.68
CA GLU A 29 8.00 -33.24 -9.84
C GLU A 29 6.62 -32.84 -10.40
N SER A 30 5.77 -32.23 -9.57
CA SER A 30 4.50 -31.68 -10.01
C SER A 30 4.71 -30.52 -11.01
N TYR A 31 3.70 -30.21 -11.84
CA TYR A 31 3.79 -29.05 -12.74
C TYR A 31 4.05 -27.74 -12.00
N PHE A 32 3.48 -27.58 -10.81
CA PHE A 32 3.69 -26.41 -9.97
C PHE A 32 5.14 -26.32 -9.47
N HIS A 33 5.69 -27.40 -8.94
CA HIS A 33 7.09 -27.46 -8.48
C HIS A 33 8.09 -27.21 -9.60
N LYS A 34 7.86 -27.79 -10.78
CA LYS A 34 8.64 -27.48 -11.99
C LYS A 34 8.58 -26.00 -12.31
N GLY A 35 7.37 -25.43 -12.30
CA GLY A 35 7.14 -24.01 -12.52
C GLY A 35 7.89 -23.13 -11.53
N GLN A 36 7.90 -23.47 -10.24
CA GLN A 36 8.62 -22.71 -9.21
C GLN A 36 10.14 -22.74 -9.42
N ARG A 37 10.70 -23.90 -9.81
CA ARG A 37 12.14 -24.00 -10.13
C ARG A 37 12.50 -23.18 -11.37
N LEU A 38 11.67 -23.24 -12.42
CA LEU A 38 11.87 -22.45 -13.65
C LEU A 38 11.73 -20.95 -13.38
N ALA A 39 10.72 -20.53 -12.60
CA ALA A 39 10.45 -19.13 -12.28
C ALA A 39 11.64 -18.42 -11.62
N LYS A 40 12.38 -19.09 -10.72
CA LYS A 40 13.57 -18.55 -10.05
C LYS A 40 14.66 -18.04 -11.02
N ARG A 41 14.71 -18.55 -12.25
CA ARG A 41 15.70 -18.17 -13.28
C ARG A 41 15.13 -17.31 -14.41
N LEU A 42 13.84 -16.97 -14.37
CA LEU A 42 13.23 -16.00 -15.31
C LEU A 42 13.69 -14.57 -15.03
N GLY A 43 13.47 -13.66 -15.98
CA GLY A 43 14.01 -12.30 -15.98
C GLY A 43 15.51 -12.29 -16.25
N ALA A 44 16.19 -11.19 -15.90
CA ALA A 44 17.65 -11.09 -16.06
C ALA A 44 18.42 -11.14 -14.73
N HIS A 45 19.47 -11.98 -14.69
CA HIS A 45 20.35 -12.17 -13.54
C HIS A 45 21.80 -11.88 -13.94
N TYR A 46 22.39 -10.84 -13.35
CA TYR A 46 23.80 -10.51 -13.54
C TYR A 46 24.68 -11.46 -12.71
N ARG A 47 25.66 -12.12 -13.36
CA ARG A 47 26.55 -13.09 -12.73
C ARG A 47 27.89 -12.46 -12.34
N ALA A 48 28.54 -13.04 -11.34
CA ALA A 48 29.86 -12.61 -10.86
C ALA A 48 30.98 -12.70 -11.91
N ASP A 49 30.82 -13.53 -12.96
CA ASP A 49 31.76 -13.64 -14.08
C ASP A 49 31.53 -12.59 -15.19
N GLY A 50 30.55 -11.71 -15.01
CA GLY A 50 30.22 -10.64 -15.96
C GLY A 50 29.27 -11.05 -17.07
N LEU A 51 28.75 -12.29 -17.06
CA LEU A 51 27.68 -12.72 -17.94
C LEU A 51 26.31 -12.37 -17.36
N THR A 52 25.29 -12.31 -18.22
CA THR A 52 23.90 -12.11 -17.82
C THR A 52 23.08 -13.30 -18.27
N GLU A 53 22.43 -13.97 -17.33
CA GLU A 53 21.45 -15.00 -17.62
C GLU A 53 20.07 -14.38 -17.84
N ILE A 54 19.35 -14.83 -18.86
CA ILE A 54 18.05 -14.29 -19.26
C ILE A 54 17.06 -15.43 -19.53
N GLY A 55 15.86 -15.29 -18.98
CA GLY A 55 14.73 -16.19 -19.19
C GLY A 55 13.41 -15.46 -19.36
N PHE A 56 12.60 -15.87 -20.34
CA PHE A 56 11.21 -15.41 -20.50
C PHE A 56 10.26 -16.60 -20.60
N TRP A 57 9.09 -16.49 -19.99
CA TRP A 57 7.96 -17.41 -20.24
C TRP A 57 7.05 -16.77 -21.29
N THR A 58 6.95 -17.42 -22.45
CA THR A 58 6.32 -16.93 -23.68
C THR A 58 5.38 -17.98 -24.27
N PRO A 59 4.34 -18.41 -23.52
CA PRO A 59 3.44 -19.48 -23.95
C PRO A 59 2.73 -19.18 -25.28
N GLU A 60 2.48 -17.90 -25.58
CA GLU A 60 1.91 -17.44 -26.86
C GLU A 60 2.80 -17.73 -28.08
N LEU A 61 4.10 -17.97 -27.85
CA LEU A 61 5.08 -18.29 -28.90
C LEU A 61 5.31 -19.80 -29.07
N ALA A 62 4.74 -20.66 -28.22
CA ALA A 62 5.01 -22.10 -28.22
C ALA A 62 4.23 -22.93 -29.27
N GLY A 63 3.25 -22.32 -29.96
CA GLY A 63 2.42 -23.00 -30.97
C GLY A 63 3.21 -23.60 -32.15
N GLU A 64 2.65 -24.67 -32.78
CA GLU A 64 3.32 -25.58 -33.72
C GLU A 64 4.42 -24.94 -34.62
N VAL A 65 5.66 -25.36 -34.33
CA VAL A 65 6.98 -25.07 -34.93
C VAL A 65 7.03 -25.07 -36.48
N ILE A 66 5.96 -25.44 -37.17
CA ILE A 66 5.94 -25.69 -38.62
C ILE A 66 5.38 -24.49 -39.42
N GLN A 67 4.76 -23.48 -38.79
CA GLN A 67 4.06 -22.40 -39.55
C GLN A 67 4.49 -20.95 -39.28
N THR A 68 5.50 -20.65 -38.46
CA THR A 68 5.79 -19.26 -38.09
C THR A 68 7.23 -18.85 -38.44
N ASN A 69 7.40 -18.02 -39.47
CA ASN A 69 8.62 -17.23 -39.70
C ASN A 69 8.71 -16.11 -38.64
N ARG A 70 8.84 -16.48 -37.36
CA ARG A 70 8.92 -15.53 -36.24
C ARG A 70 10.38 -15.34 -35.85
N ASP A 71 10.83 -14.10 -35.93
CA ASP A 71 12.13 -13.71 -35.38
C ASP A 71 11.92 -13.27 -33.93
N ILE A 72 12.57 -13.93 -32.98
CA ILE A 72 12.48 -13.62 -31.55
C ILE A 72 13.87 -13.18 -31.08
N PHE A 73 13.97 -11.98 -30.52
CA PHE A 73 15.24 -11.46 -30.06
C PHE A 73 15.10 -10.62 -28.80
N LEU A 74 16.10 -10.74 -27.94
CA LEU A 74 16.35 -9.82 -26.85
C LEU A 74 16.83 -8.50 -27.46
N GLU A 75 16.03 -7.45 -27.28
CA GLU A 75 16.41 -6.10 -27.68
C GLU A 75 16.98 -5.38 -26.45
N VAL A 76 18.21 -4.90 -26.57
CA VAL A 76 18.96 -4.27 -25.47
C VAL A 76 19.34 -2.85 -25.83
N PHE A 77 19.04 -1.89 -24.96
CA PHE A 77 19.46 -0.50 -25.05
C PHE A 77 20.51 -0.22 -23.97
N THR A 78 21.74 0.05 -24.40
CA THR A 78 22.84 0.42 -23.48
C THR A 78 23.10 1.91 -23.59
N PRO A 79 22.94 2.70 -22.50
CA PRO A 79 23.27 4.12 -22.49
C PRO A 79 24.72 4.38 -22.94
N LEU A 80 24.91 5.31 -23.86
CA LEU A 80 26.23 5.74 -24.34
C LEU A 80 26.79 6.94 -23.56
N GLU A 81 25.95 7.55 -22.74
CA GLU A 81 26.26 8.69 -21.89
C GLU A 81 25.72 8.49 -20.47
N ALA A 82 26.22 9.30 -19.53
CA ALA A 82 25.75 9.27 -18.16
C ALA A 82 24.32 9.84 -18.07
N VAL A 83 23.48 9.19 -17.29
CA VAL A 83 22.07 9.58 -17.09
C VAL A 83 21.94 10.38 -15.79
N ASP A 84 21.30 11.55 -15.87
CA ASP A 84 20.98 12.34 -14.68
C ASP A 84 19.64 11.88 -14.10
N PHE A 85 19.67 11.01 -13.08
CA PHE A 85 18.43 10.50 -12.47
C PHE A 85 17.56 11.57 -11.80
N SER A 86 18.09 12.77 -11.54
CA SER A 86 17.33 13.88 -10.96
C SER A 86 16.55 14.69 -12.00
N ALA A 87 16.92 14.58 -13.27
CA ALA A 87 16.28 15.34 -14.34
C ALA A 87 14.82 14.90 -14.54
N PRO A 88 13.83 15.82 -14.54
CA PRO A 88 12.43 15.48 -14.82
C PRO A 88 12.24 14.86 -16.20
N SER A 89 13.04 15.30 -17.18
CA SER A 89 13.09 14.76 -18.53
C SER A 89 14.48 14.99 -19.13
N GLN A 90 14.99 14.04 -19.89
CA GLN A 90 16.23 14.16 -20.67
C GLN A 90 16.16 13.29 -21.93
N THR A 91 16.96 13.62 -22.92
CA THR A 91 17.14 12.79 -24.12
C THR A 91 18.56 12.28 -24.14
N ILE A 92 18.72 10.96 -24.30
CA ILE A 92 20.01 10.30 -24.33
C ILE A 92 20.19 9.46 -25.59
N LYS A 93 21.44 9.16 -25.91
CA LYS A 93 21.82 8.17 -26.92
C LYS A 93 22.01 6.81 -26.27
N CYS A 94 21.35 5.81 -26.84
CA CYS A 94 21.55 4.41 -26.51
C CYS A 94 22.11 3.67 -27.71
N ARG A 95 22.95 2.66 -27.45
CA ARG A 95 23.23 1.63 -28.44
C ARG A 95 22.19 0.53 -28.32
N ARG A 96 21.50 0.23 -29.42
CA ARG A 96 20.57 -0.88 -29.58
C ARG A 96 21.31 -2.10 -30.12
N ASP A 97 21.20 -3.21 -29.41
CA ASP A 97 21.69 -4.53 -29.83
C ASP A 97 20.53 -5.53 -29.82
N CYS A 98 20.53 -6.47 -30.77
CA CYS A 98 19.50 -7.52 -30.90
C CYS A 98 20.15 -8.90 -30.82
N VAL A 99 19.80 -9.70 -29.82
CA VAL A 99 20.38 -11.04 -29.61
C VAL A 99 19.29 -12.11 -29.70
N GLU A 100 19.47 -13.09 -30.58
CA GLU A 100 18.53 -14.20 -30.70
C GLU A 100 18.64 -15.14 -29.48
N LEU A 101 17.53 -15.32 -28.76
CA LEU A 101 17.45 -16.26 -27.64
C LEU A 101 17.05 -17.65 -28.14
N LYS A 102 17.42 -18.70 -27.41
CA LYS A 102 17.04 -20.07 -27.75
C LYS A 102 15.67 -20.39 -27.15
N GLN A 103 14.70 -20.73 -28.00
CA GLN A 103 13.38 -21.16 -27.55
C GLN A 103 13.36 -22.65 -27.20
N GLN A 104 12.79 -22.99 -26.04
CA GLN A 104 12.57 -24.35 -25.56
C GLN A 104 11.14 -24.46 -25.01
N GLY A 105 10.21 -24.94 -25.85
CA GLY A 105 8.80 -24.98 -25.51
C GLY A 105 8.22 -23.58 -25.30
N GLU A 106 7.65 -23.35 -24.11
CA GLU A 106 7.07 -22.06 -23.69
C GLU A 106 8.10 -21.09 -23.13
N PHE A 107 9.40 -21.38 -23.23
CA PHE A 107 10.44 -20.54 -22.64
C PHE A 107 11.47 -20.08 -23.66
N CYS A 108 11.98 -18.87 -23.48
CA CYS A 108 13.14 -18.35 -24.21
C CYS A 108 14.30 -18.14 -23.23
N TRP A 109 15.45 -18.75 -23.51
CA TRP A 109 16.62 -18.74 -22.64
C TRP A 109 17.86 -18.22 -23.37
N GLY A 110 18.75 -17.55 -22.63
CA GLY A 110 20.07 -17.18 -23.12
C GLY A 110 21.00 -16.71 -22.02
N VAL A 111 22.30 -16.93 -22.21
CA VAL A 111 23.36 -16.30 -21.41
C VAL A 111 24.12 -15.35 -22.31
N VAL A 112 24.17 -14.08 -21.94
CA VAL A 112 24.61 -12.97 -22.78
C VAL A 112 25.84 -12.30 -22.17
N ALA A 113 26.84 -12.02 -23.00
CA ALA A 113 28.00 -11.21 -22.64
C ALA A 113 27.83 -9.76 -23.10
N GLY A 114 28.42 -8.81 -22.36
CA GLY A 114 28.53 -7.41 -22.77
C GLY A 114 27.36 -6.50 -22.36
N MET A 115 26.34 -7.00 -21.66
CA MET A 115 25.37 -6.15 -20.96
C MET A 115 26.03 -5.51 -19.74
N HIS A 116 25.61 -4.29 -19.40
CA HIS A 116 26.11 -3.57 -18.24
C HIS A 116 25.03 -3.54 -17.15
N PRO A 117 25.34 -3.93 -15.90
CA PRO A 117 24.35 -3.86 -14.84
C PRO A 117 24.24 -2.43 -14.29
N GLY A 118 23.02 -2.04 -13.92
CA GLY A 118 22.74 -0.85 -13.15
C GLY A 118 23.28 -0.97 -11.74
N THR A 119 23.65 0.17 -11.17
CA THR A 119 24.07 0.31 -9.77
C THR A 119 23.52 1.62 -9.23
N ARG A 120 23.76 1.91 -7.96
CA ARG A 120 23.45 3.20 -7.33
C ARG A 120 23.81 4.42 -8.17
N LYS A 121 24.91 4.36 -8.93
CA LYS A 121 25.48 5.50 -9.66
C LYS A 121 25.37 5.42 -11.17
N GLN A 122 24.98 4.27 -11.72
CA GLN A 122 24.95 4.06 -13.17
C GLN A 122 23.66 3.39 -13.60
N MET A 123 23.19 3.75 -14.79
CA MET A 123 22.08 3.09 -15.43
C MET A 123 22.59 1.84 -16.14
N GLY A 124 21.85 0.74 -15.98
CA GLY A 124 22.12 -0.53 -16.63
C GLY A 124 21.65 -0.56 -18.08
N SER A 125 22.03 -1.63 -18.76
CA SER A 125 21.41 -2.03 -20.02
C SER A 125 19.92 -2.29 -19.78
N LEU A 126 19.10 -1.62 -20.57
CA LEU A 126 17.65 -1.82 -20.61
C LEU A 126 17.30 -2.91 -21.60
N TYR A 127 16.30 -3.73 -21.31
CA TYR A 127 15.94 -4.86 -22.18
C TYR A 127 14.45 -5.21 -22.15
N TRP A 128 14.02 -5.84 -23.23
CA TRP A 128 12.79 -6.61 -23.34
C TRP A 128 12.96 -7.68 -24.42
N LEU A 129 11.99 -8.58 -24.56
CA LEU A 129 11.93 -9.48 -25.69
C LEU A 129 11.08 -8.85 -26.79
N ARG A 130 11.58 -8.82 -28.02
CA ARG A 130 10.81 -8.40 -29.20
C ARG A 130 10.61 -9.62 -30.10
N TYR A 131 9.40 -9.74 -30.65
CA TYR A 131 9.15 -10.70 -31.72
C TYR A 131 8.41 -10.07 -32.89
N CYS A 132 8.70 -10.57 -34.08
CA CYS A 132 8.09 -10.12 -35.33
C CYS A 132 7.31 -11.27 -35.96
N ASP A 133 5.99 -11.13 -36.09
CA ASP A 133 5.18 -12.04 -36.87
C ASP A 133 5.18 -11.58 -38.34
N ARG A 134 6.02 -12.21 -39.17
CA ARG A 134 6.14 -11.86 -40.58
C ARG A 134 4.91 -12.17 -41.43
N LEU A 135 3.98 -12.99 -40.94
CA LEU A 135 2.73 -13.29 -41.67
C LEU A 135 1.70 -12.19 -41.46
N GLN A 136 1.63 -11.65 -40.24
CA GLN A 136 0.72 -10.56 -39.90
C GLN A 136 1.37 -9.18 -40.07
N ASN A 137 2.70 -9.14 -40.30
CA ASN A 137 3.52 -7.93 -40.28
C ASN A 137 3.33 -7.15 -38.96
N GLU A 138 3.23 -7.89 -37.86
CA GLU A 138 3.02 -7.37 -36.51
C GLU A 138 4.31 -7.47 -35.71
N ILE A 139 4.61 -6.42 -34.95
CA ILE A 139 5.74 -6.36 -34.04
C ILE A 139 5.20 -6.24 -32.63
N SER A 140 5.70 -7.09 -31.75
CA SER A 140 5.22 -7.18 -30.38
C SER A 140 6.38 -7.19 -29.40
N ILE A 141 6.11 -6.71 -28.19
CA ILE A 141 7.07 -6.63 -27.09
C ILE A 141 6.54 -7.49 -25.95
N ILE A 142 7.40 -8.39 -25.45
CA ILE A 142 7.17 -9.14 -24.23
C ILE A 142 8.14 -8.59 -23.18
N ARG A 143 7.57 -8.07 -22.09
CA ARG A 143 8.32 -7.44 -21.00
C ARG A 143 8.67 -8.46 -19.92
N ASP A 144 9.69 -8.15 -19.13
CA ASP A 144 10.04 -8.97 -17.98
C ASP A 144 9.06 -8.73 -16.83
N VAL A 145 8.20 -9.71 -16.56
CA VAL A 145 7.25 -9.70 -15.44
C VAL A 145 7.96 -9.66 -14.09
N LEU A 146 9.17 -10.21 -14.01
CA LEU A 146 9.95 -10.38 -12.77
C LEU A 146 11.10 -9.35 -12.64
N ALA A 147 11.02 -8.24 -13.36
CA ALA A 147 12.04 -7.20 -13.40
C ALA A 147 12.42 -6.71 -11.99
N TYR A 148 13.73 -6.59 -11.72
CA TYR A 148 14.25 -6.01 -10.46
C TYR A 148 14.19 -4.48 -10.45
N SER A 149 14.23 -3.83 -11.61
CA SER A 149 14.25 -2.38 -11.75
C SER A 149 13.48 -1.93 -12.99
N LEU A 150 12.55 -0.99 -12.79
CA LEU A 150 11.72 -0.35 -13.81
C LEU A 150 11.78 1.18 -13.65
N PRO A 151 12.94 1.81 -13.88
CA PRO A 151 13.14 3.23 -13.54
C PRO A 151 12.25 4.19 -14.33
N TYR A 152 11.74 3.73 -15.48
CA TYR A 152 10.89 4.48 -16.39
C TYR A 152 9.57 3.76 -16.63
N GLY A 153 9.03 3.11 -15.59
CA GLY A 153 7.68 2.55 -15.60
C GLY A 153 7.55 1.15 -16.21
N VAL A 154 6.34 0.59 -16.08
CA VAL A 154 5.94 -0.75 -16.54
C VAL A 154 5.82 -0.84 -18.07
N PHE A 155 5.61 0.27 -18.78
CA PHE A 155 5.61 0.28 -20.25
C PHE A 155 7.02 0.36 -20.84
N GLY A 156 7.99 0.83 -20.05
CA GLY A 156 9.40 0.85 -20.43
C GLY A 156 10.07 -0.54 -20.41
N PRO A 157 11.29 -0.65 -20.93
CA PRO A 157 12.12 -1.85 -20.80
C PRO A 157 12.61 -2.04 -19.35
N ALA A 158 12.81 -3.29 -18.95
CA ALA A 158 13.41 -3.63 -17.67
C ALA A 158 14.88 -3.23 -17.64
N GLU A 159 15.39 -2.84 -16.48
CA GLU A 159 16.81 -2.58 -16.29
C GLU A 159 17.51 -3.80 -15.70
N LEU A 160 18.61 -4.24 -16.32
CA LEU A 160 19.53 -5.18 -15.68
C LEU A 160 20.18 -4.49 -14.48
N TYR A 161 20.07 -5.07 -13.29
CA TYR A 161 20.60 -4.46 -12.06
C TYR A 161 21.51 -5.44 -11.30
N ASP A 162 22.60 -4.94 -10.70
CA ASP A 162 23.50 -5.76 -9.87
C ASP A 162 22.92 -5.96 -8.46
N MET A 163 21.91 -6.83 -8.38
CA MET A 163 21.25 -7.16 -7.11
C MET A 163 22.19 -7.82 -6.11
N ASP A 164 23.14 -8.64 -6.56
CA ASP A 164 24.11 -9.31 -5.70
C ASP A 164 25.05 -8.30 -5.01
N SER A 165 25.47 -7.26 -5.72
CA SER A 165 26.28 -6.18 -5.14
C SER A 165 25.45 -5.33 -4.17
N LEU A 166 24.21 -4.99 -4.53
CA LEU A 166 23.29 -4.26 -3.63
C LEU A 166 23.05 -5.04 -2.34
N GLN A 167 22.73 -6.34 -2.41
CA GLN A 167 22.48 -7.18 -1.25
C GLN A 167 23.72 -7.35 -0.37
N ARG A 168 24.93 -7.45 -0.96
CA ARG A 168 26.17 -7.54 -0.18
C ARG A 168 26.56 -6.23 0.52
N GLN A 169 26.10 -5.08 0.02
CA GLN A 169 26.46 -3.76 0.53
C GLN A 169 25.47 -3.18 1.54
N ARG A 170 24.33 -3.84 1.76
CA ARG A 170 23.34 -3.40 2.75
C ARG A 170 23.94 -3.37 4.17
N THR A 171 23.54 -2.38 4.95
CA THR A 171 24.16 -2.08 6.26
C THR A 171 23.46 -2.75 7.44
N ASP A 172 22.41 -3.51 7.18
CA ASP A 172 21.55 -4.21 8.14
C ASP A 172 21.72 -5.74 8.10
N LEU A 173 22.80 -6.27 7.50
CA LEU A 173 23.05 -7.73 7.47
C LEU A 173 23.02 -8.35 8.88
N ALA A 174 23.59 -7.68 9.88
CA ALA A 174 23.59 -8.13 11.28
C ALA A 174 22.17 -8.29 11.86
N TYR A 175 21.20 -7.50 11.40
CA TYR A 175 19.80 -7.66 11.79
C TYR A 175 19.26 -9.01 11.29
N PHE A 176 19.51 -9.39 10.04
CA PHE A 176 19.10 -10.70 9.54
C PHE A 176 19.83 -11.83 10.27
N GLU A 177 21.13 -11.70 10.55
CA GLU A 177 21.87 -12.73 11.29
C GLU A 177 21.24 -13.07 12.65
N ALA A 178 20.65 -12.07 13.33
CA ALA A 178 19.98 -12.23 14.62
C ALA A 178 18.55 -12.82 14.53
N HIS A 179 17.90 -12.76 13.37
CA HIS A 179 16.47 -13.08 13.20
C HIS A 179 16.19 -14.16 12.14
N SER A 180 17.19 -14.97 11.78
CA SER A 180 17.10 -15.95 10.70
C SER A 180 17.99 -17.16 10.96
N THR A 181 17.88 -18.17 10.08
CA THR A 181 18.79 -19.33 10.10
C THR A 181 19.79 -19.26 8.96
N PRO A 182 21.03 -19.76 9.15
CA PRO A 182 22.01 -19.87 8.07
C PRO A 182 21.52 -20.78 6.95
N LEU A 183 21.84 -20.39 5.72
CA LEU A 183 21.71 -21.19 4.52
C LEU A 183 22.90 -22.16 4.39
N ASP A 184 22.68 -23.27 3.68
CA ASP A 184 23.79 -24.13 3.24
C ASP A 184 24.60 -23.37 2.17
N PRO A 185 25.89 -23.06 2.42
CA PRO A 185 26.71 -22.29 1.47
C PRO A 185 26.98 -23.03 0.16
N ASP A 186 26.86 -24.36 0.13
CA ASP A 186 27.10 -25.17 -1.06
C ASP A 186 25.82 -25.34 -1.91
N GLN A 187 24.66 -24.90 -1.42
CA GLN A 187 23.38 -25.01 -2.11
C GLN A 187 23.10 -23.80 -2.99
N ALA A 188 23.00 -24.02 -4.31
CA ALA A 188 22.61 -23.00 -5.25
C ALA A 188 21.18 -22.49 -5.00
N SER A 189 20.92 -21.19 -5.26
CA SER A 189 19.62 -20.55 -4.97
C SER A 189 18.41 -21.23 -5.62
N TRP A 190 18.59 -21.79 -6.83
CA TRP A 190 17.56 -22.53 -7.57
C TRP A 190 17.36 -23.98 -7.10
N GLU A 191 18.21 -24.50 -6.22
CA GLU A 191 18.09 -25.81 -5.58
C GLU A 191 17.59 -25.72 -4.14
N ARG A 192 17.46 -24.50 -3.59
CA ARG A 192 16.92 -24.27 -2.25
C ARG A 192 15.47 -24.75 -2.14
N PRO A 193 15.10 -25.37 -1.00
CA PRO A 193 13.77 -25.92 -0.80
C PRO A 193 12.69 -24.88 -1.07
N ILE A 194 11.59 -25.37 -1.63
CA ILE A 194 10.33 -24.66 -1.69
C ILE A 194 9.51 -25.23 -0.53
N LEU A 195 8.90 -24.36 0.26
CA LEU A 195 8.06 -24.78 1.36
C LEU A 195 6.83 -25.52 0.84
N ASP A 196 6.81 -26.84 1.06
CA ASP A 196 5.63 -27.69 0.84
C ASP A 196 4.82 -27.88 2.13
N ASN A 197 5.43 -27.63 3.29
CA ASN A 197 4.81 -27.76 4.60
C ASN A 197 5.00 -26.47 5.40
N ALA A 198 3.88 -25.92 5.84
CA ALA A 198 3.78 -24.76 6.73
C ALA A 198 4.69 -24.82 7.97
N ASN A 199 4.97 -26.02 8.49
CA ASN A 199 5.71 -26.24 9.74
C ASN A 199 7.20 -26.54 9.54
N GLU A 200 7.76 -26.27 8.35
CA GLU A 200 9.21 -26.39 8.15
C GLU A 200 9.97 -25.45 9.09
N VAL A 201 11.20 -25.82 9.45
CA VAL A 201 11.94 -25.35 10.66
C VAL A 201 12.45 -23.89 10.55
N LEU A 202 11.98 -23.10 9.58
CA LEU A 202 12.43 -21.73 9.42
C LEU A 202 11.80 -20.82 10.49
N PRO A 203 12.59 -19.92 11.11
CA PRO A 203 12.03 -18.93 12.01
C PRO A 203 11.10 -17.99 11.24
N ARG A 204 9.91 -17.72 11.79
CA ARG A 204 9.03 -16.66 11.32
C ARG A 204 9.29 -15.38 12.12
N VAL A 205 9.33 -14.24 11.44
CA VAL A 205 9.42 -12.93 12.08
C VAL A 205 8.27 -12.77 13.08
N PRO A 206 8.54 -12.37 14.34
CA PRO A 206 7.51 -12.21 15.35
C PRO A 206 6.60 -11.01 15.02
N ALA A 207 5.33 -11.12 15.43
CA ALA A 207 4.37 -10.03 15.29
C ALA A 207 4.81 -8.77 16.09
N PRO A 208 4.67 -7.56 15.52
CA PRO A 208 4.90 -6.31 16.23
C PRO A 208 3.82 -6.07 17.30
N LEU A 209 4.01 -5.11 18.20
CA LEU A 209 2.96 -4.69 19.14
C LEU A 209 2.21 -3.46 18.63
N ASN A 210 2.94 -2.49 18.07
CA ASN A 210 2.39 -1.23 17.56
C ASN A 210 2.75 -1.05 16.07
N ILE A 211 1.76 -0.83 15.21
CA ILE A 211 1.94 -0.66 13.76
C ILE A 211 1.58 0.77 13.34
N LEU A 212 2.43 1.40 12.51
CA LEU A 212 2.11 2.66 11.84
C LEU A 212 1.95 2.43 10.33
N GLN A 213 0.78 2.73 9.80
CA GLN A 213 0.53 2.77 8.37
C GLN A 213 0.99 4.10 7.77
N VAL A 214 1.73 4.01 6.66
CA VAL A 214 2.41 5.14 6.03
C VAL A 214 2.16 5.12 4.53
N HIS A 215 1.65 6.24 4.01
CA HIS A 215 1.67 6.47 2.57
C HIS A 215 2.94 7.20 2.12
N LEU A 216 3.75 6.55 1.29
CA LEU A 216 5.11 7.00 0.97
C LEU A 216 5.16 8.38 0.32
N LYS A 217 4.16 8.73 -0.50
CA LYS A 217 4.14 10.03 -1.19
C LYS A 217 3.70 11.21 -0.33
N THR A 218 3.07 10.95 0.81
CA THR A 218 2.53 11.99 1.68
C THR A 218 3.25 12.09 3.02
N ALA A 219 4.01 11.05 3.41
CA ALA A 219 4.70 10.96 4.70
C ALA A 219 6.02 11.73 4.81
N SER A 220 6.50 12.37 3.73
CA SER A 220 7.66 13.26 3.78
C SER A 220 7.48 14.49 2.88
N PRO A 221 8.27 15.56 3.09
CA PRO A 221 8.25 16.73 2.22
C PRO A 221 8.53 16.40 0.75
N GLU A 222 9.38 15.41 0.47
CA GLU A 222 9.75 14.98 -0.87
C GLU A 222 8.74 13.98 -1.46
N GLY A 223 8.08 13.20 -0.60
CA GLY A 223 7.18 12.12 -1.03
C GLY A 223 7.93 10.93 -1.66
N THR A 224 9.13 10.64 -1.16
CA THR A 224 10.01 9.58 -1.66
C THR A 224 10.64 8.79 -0.51
N LEU A 225 11.15 7.59 -0.82
CA LEU A 225 11.89 6.76 0.14
C LEU A 225 13.14 7.47 0.68
N ALA A 226 13.89 8.19 -0.16
CA ALA A 226 15.01 9.00 0.31
C ALA A 226 14.57 10.11 1.28
N GLY A 227 13.44 10.77 1.04
CA GLY A 227 12.89 11.78 1.94
C GLY A 227 12.49 11.19 3.30
N LEU A 228 11.78 10.06 3.29
CA LEU A 228 11.40 9.35 4.50
C LEU A 228 12.60 8.79 5.27
N THR A 229 13.64 8.33 4.56
CA THR A 229 14.93 7.92 5.14
C THR A 229 15.54 9.06 5.96
N GLN A 230 15.56 10.28 5.42
CA GLN A 230 16.08 11.45 6.15
C GLN A 230 15.25 11.78 7.40
N VAL A 231 13.92 11.58 7.36
CA VAL A 231 13.08 11.73 8.55
C VAL A 231 13.55 10.77 9.65
N TYR A 232 13.65 9.47 9.34
CA TYR A 232 14.04 8.47 10.35
C TYR A 232 15.50 8.55 10.78
N GLN A 233 16.43 8.96 9.91
CA GLN A 233 17.82 9.21 10.30
C GLN A 233 17.92 10.32 11.35
N ARG A 234 17.25 11.45 11.12
CA ARG A 234 17.22 12.57 12.09
C ARG A 234 16.57 12.14 13.41
N LEU A 235 15.45 11.41 13.35
CA LEU A 235 14.80 10.88 14.56
C LEU A 235 15.74 9.95 15.34
N SER A 236 16.43 9.05 14.64
CA SER A 236 17.39 8.13 15.22
C SER A 236 18.57 8.86 15.88
N GLU A 237 19.10 9.89 15.22
CA GLU A 237 20.17 10.73 15.76
C GLU A 237 19.74 11.47 17.03
N LYS A 238 18.53 12.07 17.03
CA LYS A 238 17.97 12.76 18.21
C LYS A 238 17.77 11.81 19.38
N ILE A 239 17.19 10.63 19.14
CA ILE A 239 16.97 9.61 20.18
C ILE A 239 18.32 9.14 20.75
N ALA A 240 19.31 8.86 19.89
CA ALA A 240 20.65 8.45 20.33
C ALA A 240 21.35 9.54 21.16
N ALA A 241 21.11 10.81 20.85
CA ALA A 241 21.65 11.96 21.57
C ALA A 241 20.86 12.35 22.84
N GLY A 242 19.69 11.73 23.07
CA GLY A 242 18.78 12.12 24.15
C GLY A 242 18.14 13.50 23.96
N GLU A 243 18.02 13.96 22.72
CA GLU A 243 17.37 15.23 22.39
C GLU A 243 15.85 15.11 22.40
N PRO A 244 15.11 16.12 22.90
CA PRO A 244 13.66 16.09 22.93
C PRO A 244 13.08 16.08 21.51
N LEU A 245 12.06 15.23 21.32
CA LEU A 245 11.26 15.19 20.10
C LEU A 245 10.20 16.29 20.12
N THR A 246 9.97 16.92 18.97
CA THR A 246 8.81 17.80 18.75
C THR A 246 7.52 16.99 18.74
N ALA A 247 6.37 17.64 18.92
CA ALA A 247 5.06 16.99 18.88
C ALA A 247 4.86 16.14 17.60
N ALA A 248 5.17 16.69 16.43
CA ALA A 248 5.06 15.96 15.17
C ALA A 248 6.06 14.79 15.06
N GLU A 249 7.27 14.92 15.60
CA GLU A 249 8.25 13.82 15.61
C GLU A 249 7.78 12.65 16.48
N GLN A 250 7.05 12.91 17.57
CA GLN A 250 6.50 11.85 18.44
C GLN A 250 5.51 10.93 17.70
N ASN A 251 4.83 11.44 16.66
CA ASN A 251 3.93 10.65 15.81
C ASN A 251 4.63 9.63 14.89
N TYR A 252 5.95 9.73 14.71
CA TYR A 252 6.73 8.77 13.93
C TYR A 252 7.38 7.66 14.78
N VAL A 253 7.34 7.76 16.11
CA VAL A 253 8.10 6.87 17.00
C VAL A 253 7.20 6.12 17.99
N GLY A 254 7.74 5.10 18.64
CA GLY A 254 6.99 4.21 19.52
C GLY A 254 6.33 3.03 18.79
N TYR A 255 6.58 2.87 17.49
CA TYR A 255 6.11 1.75 16.68
C TYR A 255 7.19 0.68 16.55
N ASP A 256 6.75 -0.58 16.43
CA ASP A 256 7.65 -1.71 16.18
C ASP A 256 7.62 -2.11 14.69
N ALA A 257 6.62 -1.65 13.93
CA ALA A 257 6.54 -1.87 12.50
C ALA A 257 5.94 -0.68 11.73
N LEU A 258 6.38 -0.48 10.49
CA LEU A 258 5.72 0.38 9.51
C LEU A 258 5.08 -0.46 8.41
N GLN A 259 3.80 -0.20 8.10
CA GLN A 259 3.15 -0.73 6.90
C GLN A 259 3.17 0.32 5.79
N LEU A 260 3.76 -0.02 4.65
CA LEU A 260 4.01 0.91 3.54
C LEU A 260 2.99 0.78 2.41
N LEU A 261 2.50 1.93 1.94
CA LEU A 261 1.56 2.05 0.81
C LEU A 261 1.96 3.22 -0.11
N PRO A 262 1.85 3.12 -1.44
CA PRO A 262 2.07 1.92 -2.24
C PRO A 262 3.56 1.62 -2.38
N ILE A 263 3.90 0.38 -2.77
CA ILE A 263 5.30 0.02 -3.05
C ILE A 263 5.53 -0.57 -4.45
N GLU A 264 4.49 -1.18 -5.02
CA GLU A 264 4.50 -1.78 -6.34
C GLU A 264 4.35 -0.70 -7.44
N PRO A 265 4.98 -0.87 -8.62
CA PRO A 265 4.71 -0.03 -9.76
C PRO A 265 3.22 -0.02 -10.11
N THR A 266 2.68 1.17 -10.34
CA THR A 266 1.27 1.36 -10.67
C THR A 266 1.10 1.66 -12.15
N ILE A 267 -0.15 1.74 -12.59
CA ILE A 267 -0.51 2.18 -13.95
C ILE A 267 0.11 3.51 -14.37
N GLU A 268 0.19 3.71 -15.69
CA GLU A 268 0.75 4.89 -16.34
C GLU A 268 -0.30 5.70 -17.10
N TYR A 269 0.10 6.87 -17.61
CA TYR A 269 -0.72 7.65 -18.53
C TYR A 269 -0.88 6.92 -19.86
N ARG A 270 -2.11 6.56 -20.23
CA ARG A 270 -2.45 5.97 -21.53
C ARG A 270 -3.54 6.81 -22.20
N LEU A 271 -3.13 7.60 -23.20
CA LEU A 271 -4.06 8.34 -24.06
C LEU A 271 -4.37 7.54 -25.32
N GLU A 272 -5.57 7.74 -25.88
CA GLU A 272 -5.89 7.21 -27.20
C GLU A 272 -5.00 7.87 -28.27
N GLY A 273 -4.36 7.05 -29.11
CA GLY A 273 -3.51 7.52 -30.21
C GLY A 273 -2.01 7.54 -29.86
N ASP A 274 -1.29 8.59 -30.27
CA ASP A 274 0.15 8.70 -30.05
C ASP A 274 0.47 9.12 -28.61
N ASN A 275 0.92 8.15 -27.81
CA ASN A 275 1.22 8.33 -26.39
C ASN A 275 2.70 8.67 -26.11
N ARG A 276 3.57 8.81 -27.13
CA ARG A 276 5.04 8.99 -26.95
C ARG A 276 5.44 10.21 -26.12
N HIS A 277 4.58 11.22 -26.07
CA HIS A 277 4.79 12.43 -25.27
C HIS A 277 4.56 12.19 -23.77
N HIS A 278 3.81 11.15 -23.40
CA HIS A 278 3.46 10.79 -22.02
C HIS A 278 4.24 9.57 -21.52
N GLU A 279 4.75 8.72 -22.40
CA GLU A 279 5.61 7.59 -22.07
C GLU A 279 6.85 8.04 -21.27
N PHE A 280 7.16 7.31 -20.20
CA PHE A 280 8.36 7.55 -19.39
C PHE A 280 9.64 7.10 -20.09
N PHE A 281 9.54 6.12 -20.98
CA PHE A 281 10.59 5.70 -21.89
C PHE A 281 10.06 5.78 -23.32
N ALA A 282 10.51 6.78 -24.08
CA ALA A 282 10.08 6.99 -25.45
C ALA A 282 11.27 6.87 -26.42
N ILE A 283 11.17 5.96 -27.39
CA ILE A 283 12.17 5.82 -28.45
C ILE A 283 11.82 6.78 -29.59
N ALA A 284 12.81 7.55 -30.06
CA ALA A 284 12.62 8.40 -31.23
C ALA A 284 12.27 7.55 -32.48
N PRO A 285 11.46 8.06 -33.42
CA PRO A 285 11.12 7.36 -34.65
C PRO A 285 12.37 6.83 -35.36
N ASN A 286 12.37 5.54 -35.69
CA ASN A 286 13.50 4.89 -36.34
C ASN A 286 13.01 3.73 -37.21
N GLU A 287 13.27 3.80 -38.51
CA GLU A 287 12.79 2.83 -39.50
C GLU A 287 13.17 1.39 -39.13
N ALA A 288 14.43 1.13 -38.73
CA ALA A 288 14.88 -0.22 -38.37
C ALA A 288 14.21 -0.78 -37.11
N ILE A 289 13.70 0.08 -36.21
CA ILE A 289 12.93 -0.36 -35.03
C ILE A 289 11.47 -0.59 -35.41
N GLU A 290 10.90 0.33 -36.20
CA GLU A 290 9.51 0.30 -36.65
C GLU A 290 9.23 -0.82 -37.66
N THR A 291 10.24 -1.28 -38.41
CA THR A 291 10.15 -2.43 -39.32
C THR A 291 10.58 -3.75 -38.68
N GLY A 292 11.06 -3.72 -37.43
CA GLY A 292 11.49 -4.93 -36.71
C GLY A 292 12.81 -5.51 -37.22
N GLU A 293 13.67 -4.70 -37.85
CA GLU A 293 14.99 -5.16 -38.30
C GLU A 293 15.88 -5.54 -37.11
N MET A 294 16.49 -6.73 -37.22
CA MET A 294 17.46 -7.28 -36.27
C MET A 294 18.85 -6.66 -36.45
N ALA A 295 18.94 -5.33 -36.32
CA ALA A 295 20.20 -4.61 -36.40
C ALA A 295 20.90 -4.54 -35.02
N CYS A 296 22.20 -4.83 -34.98
CA CYS A 296 23.04 -4.63 -33.80
C CYS A 296 23.95 -3.40 -33.94
N GLY A 297 24.30 -2.77 -32.83
CA GLY A 297 25.18 -1.61 -32.80
C GLY A 297 24.55 -0.32 -33.34
N LEU A 298 23.22 -0.24 -33.46
CA LEU A 298 22.52 0.96 -33.92
C LEU A 298 22.48 2.01 -32.80
N GLU A 299 22.89 3.25 -33.09
CA GLU A 299 22.66 4.36 -32.17
C GLU A 299 21.22 4.88 -32.31
N VAL A 300 20.50 4.95 -31.19
CA VAL A 300 19.11 5.39 -31.11
C VAL A 300 18.97 6.49 -30.07
N GLU A 301 18.07 7.43 -30.34
CA GLU A 301 17.76 8.50 -29.40
C GLU A 301 16.55 8.09 -28.55
N VAL A 302 16.65 8.27 -27.23
CA VAL A 302 15.65 7.87 -26.25
C VAL A 302 15.35 9.06 -25.34
N THR A 303 14.09 9.41 -25.19
CA THR A 303 13.63 10.35 -24.17
C THR A 303 13.23 9.61 -22.91
N LEU A 304 13.87 9.98 -21.80
CA LEU A 304 13.61 9.48 -20.46
C LEU A 304 12.86 10.54 -19.67
N ARG A 305 11.74 10.18 -19.03
CA ARG A 305 10.94 11.07 -18.19
C ARG A 305 10.71 10.43 -16.84
N LYS A 306 10.92 11.19 -15.78
CA LYS A 306 10.68 10.70 -14.42
C LYS A 306 9.19 10.41 -14.22
N ALA A 307 8.89 9.22 -13.69
CA ALA A 307 7.53 8.83 -13.40
C ALA A 307 6.91 9.78 -12.37
N LYS A 308 5.72 10.30 -12.68
CA LYS A 308 5.01 11.31 -11.87
C LYS A 308 3.55 10.94 -11.60
N THR A 309 3.19 9.67 -11.77
CA THR A 309 1.84 9.20 -11.47
C THR A 309 1.57 9.24 -9.97
N GLN A 310 0.35 9.59 -9.59
CA GLN A 310 -0.16 9.52 -8.23
C GLN A 310 -1.17 8.38 -8.21
N ASN A 311 -1.04 7.51 -7.21
CA ASN A 311 -1.91 6.38 -7.06
C ASN A 311 -1.88 5.93 -5.59
N TRP A 312 -2.96 5.30 -5.16
CA TRP A 312 -3.08 4.77 -3.82
C TRP A 312 -2.33 3.44 -3.62
N GLY A 313 -2.16 2.67 -4.70
CA GLY A 313 -1.47 1.38 -4.68
C GLY A 313 -2.28 0.21 -5.20
N TYR A 314 -3.56 0.40 -5.47
CA TYR A 314 -4.45 -0.67 -5.89
C TYR A 314 -4.59 -0.81 -7.41
N ASP A 315 -4.24 0.23 -8.17
CA ASP A 315 -4.22 0.14 -9.63
C ASP A 315 -2.85 -0.41 -10.09
N VAL A 316 -2.62 -1.71 -9.83
CA VAL A 316 -1.38 -2.43 -10.18
C VAL A 316 -1.58 -3.29 -11.43
N PRO A 317 -0.68 -3.23 -12.43
CA PRO A 317 -0.74 -4.11 -13.59
C PRO A 317 -0.08 -5.49 -13.36
N ILE A 318 0.42 -5.76 -12.15
CA ILE A 318 1.21 -6.95 -11.73
C ILE A 318 2.59 -7.07 -12.38
N LEU A 319 2.75 -6.59 -13.62
CA LEU A 319 4.05 -6.54 -14.28
C LEU A 319 5.05 -5.75 -13.44
N GLY A 320 6.16 -6.39 -13.09
CA GLY A 320 7.25 -5.73 -12.38
C GLY A 320 6.95 -5.40 -10.93
N SER A 321 5.95 -6.02 -10.32
CA SER A 321 5.65 -5.87 -8.89
C SER A 321 6.84 -6.25 -7.97
N ALA A 322 7.87 -6.95 -8.51
CA ALA A 322 9.13 -7.20 -7.81
C ALA A 322 10.02 -5.94 -7.72
N ALA A 323 9.91 -5.03 -8.69
CA ALA A 323 10.58 -3.75 -8.69
C ALA A 323 9.93 -2.80 -7.67
N THR A 324 10.62 -1.71 -7.35
CA THR A 324 10.06 -0.63 -6.54
C THR A 324 9.42 0.41 -7.46
N ASN A 325 8.25 0.91 -7.08
CA ASN A 325 7.56 1.94 -7.82
C ASN A 325 8.51 3.13 -8.12
N PRO A 326 8.76 3.48 -9.39
CA PRO A 326 9.73 4.54 -9.71
C PRO A 326 9.28 5.92 -9.23
N THR A 327 7.99 6.12 -8.94
CA THR A 327 7.45 7.42 -8.53
C THR A 327 7.79 7.79 -7.07
N ILE A 328 8.20 6.82 -6.25
CA ILE A 328 8.63 7.01 -4.86
C ILE A 328 10.16 6.99 -4.71
N LEU A 329 10.89 6.94 -5.84
CA LEU A 329 12.35 6.95 -5.88
C LEU A 329 12.87 8.32 -6.34
N SER A 330 13.71 8.96 -5.53
CA SER A 330 14.36 10.23 -5.89
C SER A 330 15.39 10.04 -7.01
N SER A 331 16.16 8.96 -6.95
CA SER A 331 17.26 8.55 -7.83
C SER A 331 16.87 7.47 -8.83
N LEU A 332 15.61 6.99 -8.81
CA LEU A 332 15.14 5.87 -9.63
C LEU A 332 15.90 4.56 -9.39
N ARG A 333 16.66 4.43 -8.29
CA ARG A 333 17.47 3.24 -7.99
C ARG A 333 16.81 2.38 -6.91
N PRO A 334 16.80 1.04 -7.05
CA PRO A 334 16.36 0.12 -5.99
C PRO A 334 17.07 0.32 -4.65
N ASP A 335 18.30 0.85 -4.66
CA ASP A 335 19.09 1.19 -3.47
C ASP A 335 18.33 2.01 -2.41
N GLU A 336 17.48 2.97 -2.79
CA GLU A 336 16.77 3.82 -1.82
C GLU A 336 15.84 3.03 -0.90
N LEU A 337 15.25 1.96 -1.41
CA LEU A 337 14.42 1.08 -0.59
C LEU A 337 15.25 0.34 0.45
N VAL A 338 16.42 -0.18 0.05
CA VAL A 338 17.31 -0.89 0.97
C VAL A 338 17.93 0.07 1.99
N ASP A 339 18.25 1.31 1.60
CA ASP A 339 18.72 2.35 2.51
C ASP A 339 17.66 2.69 3.57
N PHE A 340 16.40 2.80 3.15
CA PHE A 340 15.28 3.06 4.05
C PHE A 340 15.09 1.92 5.05
N ILE A 341 15.01 0.68 4.58
CA ILE A 341 14.89 -0.51 5.43
C ILE A 341 16.07 -0.60 6.39
N SER A 342 17.30 -0.41 5.89
CA SER A 342 18.50 -0.47 6.71
C SER A 342 18.54 0.61 7.79
N THR A 343 17.96 1.78 7.52
CA THR A 343 17.81 2.86 8.51
C THR A 343 16.87 2.45 9.64
N LEU A 344 15.79 1.73 9.34
CA LEU A 344 14.81 1.26 10.31
C LEU A 344 15.31 0.07 11.13
N HIS A 345 15.97 -0.90 10.48
CA HIS A 345 16.59 -2.04 11.18
C HIS A 345 17.69 -1.61 12.15
N ASN A 346 18.41 -0.53 11.83
CA ASN A 346 19.48 0.02 12.67
C ASN A 346 19.02 1.22 13.52
N PHE A 347 17.71 1.44 13.67
CA PHE A 347 17.17 2.61 14.37
C PHE A 347 17.59 2.61 15.86
N ALA A 348 17.99 3.77 16.37
CA ALA A 348 18.59 3.89 17.70
C ALA A 348 17.66 3.48 18.85
N GLY A 349 16.35 3.61 18.67
CA GLY A 349 15.33 3.18 19.64
C GLY A 349 15.06 1.67 19.64
N GLY A 350 15.75 0.90 18.81
CA GLY A 350 15.47 -0.50 18.52
C GLY A 350 15.01 -0.69 17.06
N PRO A 351 15.20 -1.89 16.48
CA PRO A 351 14.80 -2.16 15.10
C PRO A 351 13.31 -1.93 14.87
N ILE A 352 12.97 -1.27 13.77
CA ILE A 352 11.59 -1.11 13.29
C ILE A 352 11.39 -2.02 12.08
N GLN A 353 10.41 -2.91 12.17
CA GLN A 353 10.03 -3.85 11.11
C GLN A 353 9.38 -3.13 9.92
N ILE A 354 9.50 -3.70 8.72
CA ILE A 354 8.79 -3.23 7.51
C ILE A 354 7.77 -4.26 7.01
N ILE A 355 6.53 -3.81 6.86
CA ILE A 355 5.41 -4.57 6.31
C ILE A 355 5.09 -4.03 4.92
N TYR A 356 5.13 -4.90 3.91
CA TYR A 356 4.70 -4.56 2.56
C TYR A 356 3.25 -4.90 2.33
N ASP A 357 2.56 -4.00 1.66
CA ASP A 357 1.28 -4.33 1.06
C ASP A 357 1.46 -5.00 -0.30
N LEU A 358 0.76 -6.12 -0.52
CA LEU A 358 0.82 -6.92 -1.74
C LEU A 358 -0.57 -7.05 -2.34
N VAL A 359 -0.76 -6.50 -3.55
CA VAL A 359 -2.06 -6.43 -4.23
C VAL A 359 -2.11 -7.45 -5.37
N TYR A 360 -2.31 -8.73 -5.04
CA TYR A 360 -2.27 -9.85 -6.02
C TYR A 360 -3.64 -10.49 -6.31
N GLY A 361 -4.72 -9.90 -5.80
CA GLY A 361 -6.09 -10.37 -6.09
C GLY A 361 -6.51 -10.06 -7.53
N HIS A 362 -6.06 -8.93 -8.07
CA HIS A 362 -6.42 -8.42 -9.39
C HIS A 362 -5.23 -7.75 -10.10
N ALA A 363 -5.45 -7.38 -11.35
CA ALA A 363 -4.59 -6.48 -12.12
C ALA A 363 -5.43 -5.43 -12.84
N ASP A 364 -4.97 -4.18 -12.90
CA ASP A 364 -5.64 -3.13 -13.70
C ASP A 364 -5.70 -3.53 -15.19
N ASN A 365 -6.66 -2.98 -15.94
CA ASN A 365 -6.84 -3.24 -17.37
C ASN A 365 -5.63 -2.93 -18.25
N GLN A 366 -4.71 -2.05 -17.85
CA GLN A 366 -3.44 -1.87 -18.56
C GLN A 366 -2.61 -3.17 -18.63
N SER A 367 -2.86 -4.14 -17.75
CA SER A 367 -2.27 -5.49 -17.84
C SER A 367 -2.57 -6.21 -19.16
N LEU A 368 -3.67 -5.91 -19.84
CA LEU A 368 -4.01 -6.47 -21.15
C LEU A 368 -3.00 -6.08 -22.25
N GLU A 369 -2.28 -4.97 -22.05
CA GLU A 369 -1.21 -4.51 -22.95
C GLU A 369 0.18 -5.00 -22.53
N LEU A 370 0.30 -5.56 -21.32
CA LEU A 370 1.57 -5.83 -20.65
C LEU A 370 1.83 -7.32 -20.42
N LEU A 371 0.79 -8.11 -20.18
CA LEU A 371 0.84 -9.53 -19.82
C LEU A 371 0.19 -10.39 -20.92
N ASN A 372 0.68 -11.62 -21.08
CA ASN A 372 -0.02 -12.57 -21.93
C ASN A 372 -1.33 -13.05 -21.27
N ASN A 373 -2.29 -13.48 -22.07
CA ASN A 373 -3.63 -13.85 -21.60
C ASN A 373 -3.67 -14.98 -20.56
N GLN A 374 -2.62 -15.81 -20.44
CA GLN A 374 -2.64 -16.88 -19.44
C GLN A 374 -2.58 -16.37 -18.00
N TYR A 375 -2.07 -15.15 -17.78
CA TYR A 375 -2.07 -14.51 -16.47
C TYR A 375 -3.46 -14.08 -15.99
N LEU A 376 -4.47 -14.03 -16.87
CA LEU A 376 -5.75 -13.38 -16.61
C LEU A 376 -6.91 -14.39 -16.76
N LYS A 377 -7.90 -14.32 -15.87
CA LYS A 377 -9.14 -15.11 -15.95
C LYS A 377 -10.28 -14.36 -16.66
N GLY A 378 -10.23 -13.04 -16.67
CA GLY A 378 -11.26 -12.16 -17.24
C GLY A 378 -11.48 -10.91 -16.40
N PRO A 379 -12.44 -10.05 -16.78
CA PRO A 379 -12.65 -8.75 -16.14
C PRO A 379 -13.29 -8.85 -14.75
N ASN A 380 -12.92 -7.94 -13.86
CA ASN A 380 -13.50 -7.72 -12.53
C ASN A 380 -13.71 -6.21 -12.24
N MET A 381 -14.10 -5.85 -11.00
CA MET A 381 -14.37 -4.44 -10.64
C MET A 381 -13.12 -3.54 -10.58
N TYR A 382 -11.93 -4.11 -10.49
CA TYR A 382 -10.64 -3.43 -10.41
C TYR A 382 -9.80 -3.57 -11.70
N GLY A 383 -10.34 -4.20 -12.74
CA GLY A 383 -9.63 -4.53 -13.97
C GLY A 383 -9.84 -5.99 -14.37
N GLN A 384 -8.88 -6.85 -14.06
CA GLN A 384 -8.80 -8.26 -14.43
C GLN A 384 -8.52 -9.16 -13.21
N ASP A 385 -9.18 -10.31 -13.13
CA ASP A 385 -8.87 -11.37 -12.17
C ASP A 385 -7.58 -12.09 -12.58
N LEU A 386 -6.66 -12.30 -11.63
CA LEU A 386 -5.44 -13.06 -11.89
C LEU A 386 -5.67 -14.57 -11.94
N ASN A 387 -4.95 -15.24 -12.83
CA ASN A 387 -5.02 -16.69 -13.03
C ASN A 387 -4.08 -17.48 -12.12
N HIS A 388 -4.17 -17.24 -10.82
CA HIS A 388 -3.42 -17.96 -9.79
C HIS A 388 -3.72 -19.47 -9.70
N GLN A 389 -4.67 -20.00 -10.48
CA GLN A 389 -4.95 -21.44 -10.59
C GLN A 389 -4.03 -22.15 -11.61
N LEU A 390 -3.47 -21.41 -12.58
CA LEU A 390 -2.53 -21.98 -13.53
C LEU A 390 -1.17 -22.17 -12.83
N PRO A 391 -0.61 -23.41 -12.76
CA PRO A 391 0.58 -23.68 -11.96
C PRO A 391 1.80 -22.80 -12.31
N GLN A 392 2.02 -22.50 -13.59
CA GLN A 392 3.12 -21.66 -14.02
C GLN A 392 2.93 -20.18 -13.61
N VAL A 393 1.71 -19.64 -13.73
CA VAL A 393 1.40 -18.27 -13.28
C VAL A 393 1.53 -18.18 -11.76
N ARG A 394 0.95 -19.13 -11.02
CA ARG A 394 1.09 -19.19 -9.55
C ARG A 394 2.57 -19.19 -9.13
N ALA A 395 3.40 -20.00 -9.79
CA ALA A 395 4.82 -20.06 -9.53
C ALA A 395 5.54 -18.72 -9.80
N ILE A 396 5.17 -18.03 -10.87
CA ILE A 396 5.72 -16.71 -11.22
C ILE A 396 5.28 -15.66 -10.19
N LEU A 397 4.01 -15.64 -9.77
CA LEU A 397 3.53 -14.70 -8.75
C LEU A 397 4.22 -14.90 -7.40
N LEU A 398 4.46 -16.15 -6.97
CA LEU A 398 5.22 -16.43 -5.75
C LEU A 398 6.70 -16.04 -5.87
N GLU A 399 7.32 -16.25 -7.04
CA GLU A 399 8.68 -15.78 -7.28
C GLU A 399 8.77 -14.25 -7.32
N LEU A 400 7.74 -13.60 -7.86
CA LEU A 400 7.61 -12.15 -7.86
C LEU A 400 7.58 -11.64 -6.42
N GLN A 401 6.73 -12.23 -5.58
CA GLN A 401 6.69 -11.94 -4.15
C GLN A 401 8.05 -12.20 -3.50
N ARG A 402 8.71 -13.33 -3.80
CA ARG A 402 10.02 -13.67 -3.24
C ARG A 402 11.06 -12.59 -3.53
N ARG A 403 11.14 -12.11 -4.77
CA ARG A 403 12.03 -11.01 -5.16
C ARG A 403 11.69 -9.73 -4.42
N ARG A 404 10.40 -9.42 -4.31
CA ARG A 404 9.90 -8.24 -3.60
C ARG A 404 10.32 -8.27 -2.14
N ILE A 405 10.07 -9.36 -1.42
CA ILE A 405 10.40 -9.46 0.01
C ILE A 405 11.90 -9.51 0.25
N ASN A 406 12.71 -10.01 -0.68
CA ASN A 406 14.17 -10.03 -0.58
C ASN A 406 14.82 -8.63 -0.61
N SER A 407 14.07 -7.55 -0.81
CA SER A 407 14.55 -6.21 -0.48
C SER A 407 14.86 -6.04 1.01
N GLY A 408 14.23 -6.83 1.89
CA GLY A 408 14.43 -6.78 3.34
C GLY A 408 13.16 -6.60 4.17
N ALA A 409 11.98 -6.94 3.65
CA ALA A 409 10.74 -6.87 4.42
C ALA A 409 10.77 -7.81 5.65
N ASP A 410 9.99 -7.48 6.67
CA ASP A 410 9.77 -8.28 7.87
C ASP A 410 8.37 -8.88 7.91
N GLY A 411 7.42 -8.22 7.23
CA GLY A 411 6.05 -8.68 7.10
C GLY A 411 5.43 -8.37 5.73
N ILE A 412 4.29 -9.01 5.49
CA ILE A 412 3.42 -8.75 4.35
C ILE A 412 1.98 -8.55 4.82
N ARG A 413 1.25 -7.63 4.19
CA ARG A 413 -0.21 -7.60 4.14
C ARG A 413 -0.62 -8.09 2.77
N ILE A 414 -1.45 -9.12 2.72
CA ILE A 414 -2.10 -9.55 1.49
C ILE A 414 -3.43 -8.81 1.41
N ASP A 415 -3.47 -7.83 0.52
CA ASP A 415 -4.63 -6.97 0.29
C ASP A 415 -5.72 -7.73 -0.47
N GLY A 416 -6.98 -7.46 -0.15
CA GLY A 416 -8.12 -8.06 -0.83
C GLY A 416 -8.14 -9.58 -0.81
N GLY A 417 -7.85 -10.23 0.33
CA GLY A 417 -7.85 -11.69 0.48
C GLY A 417 -9.11 -12.38 -0.04
N GLN A 418 -10.27 -11.72 0.08
CA GLN A 418 -11.55 -12.21 -0.45
C GLN A 418 -11.62 -12.27 -1.99
N ASP A 419 -10.75 -11.53 -2.70
CA ASP A 419 -10.77 -11.41 -4.15
C ASP A 419 -10.03 -12.54 -4.87
N PHE A 420 -9.25 -13.35 -4.15
CA PHE A 420 -8.53 -14.52 -4.67
C PHE A 420 -9.50 -15.68 -4.98
N ARG A 421 -10.29 -15.51 -6.03
CA ARG A 421 -11.41 -16.38 -6.37
C ARG A 421 -11.17 -17.18 -7.64
N PHE A 422 -11.79 -18.35 -7.71
CA PHE A 422 -11.82 -19.15 -8.92
C PHE A 422 -13.14 -19.89 -9.07
N PHE A 423 -13.56 -20.14 -10.30
CA PHE A 423 -14.70 -21.00 -10.57
C PHE A 423 -14.28 -22.46 -10.45
N ASN A 424 -14.85 -23.18 -9.48
CA ASN A 424 -14.65 -24.61 -9.32
C ASN A 424 -15.71 -25.38 -10.12
N PRO A 425 -15.34 -26.06 -11.23
CA PRO A 425 -16.30 -26.79 -12.05
C PRO A 425 -16.88 -28.04 -11.36
N LEU A 426 -16.22 -28.56 -10.31
CA LEU A 426 -16.70 -29.73 -9.57
C LEU A 426 -17.83 -29.38 -8.61
N SER A 427 -17.76 -28.21 -7.96
CA SER A 427 -18.82 -27.71 -7.07
C SER A 427 -19.84 -26.84 -7.80
N GLY A 428 -19.49 -26.30 -8.96
CA GLY A 428 -20.31 -25.35 -9.72
C GLY A 428 -20.39 -23.97 -9.07
N ARG A 429 -19.42 -23.61 -8.23
CA ARG A 429 -19.39 -22.36 -7.44
C ARG A 429 -18.09 -21.60 -7.65
N VAL A 430 -18.13 -20.30 -7.37
CA VAL A 430 -16.94 -19.50 -7.17
C VAL A 430 -16.45 -19.75 -5.74
N GLU A 431 -15.19 -20.13 -5.59
CA GLU A 431 -14.54 -20.47 -4.32
C GLU A 431 -13.29 -19.60 -4.13
N GLN A 432 -12.87 -19.43 -2.87
CA GLN A 432 -11.61 -18.77 -2.50
C GLN A 432 -10.43 -19.74 -2.62
N ASP A 433 -9.30 -19.24 -3.11
CA ASP A 433 -8.06 -20.00 -3.24
C ASP A 433 -7.19 -19.87 -1.99
N ASP A 434 -7.71 -20.37 -0.86
CA ASP A 434 -7.02 -20.31 0.43
C ASP A 434 -5.64 -20.98 0.37
N ALA A 435 -5.48 -22.02 -0.46
CA ALA A 435 -4.19 -22.67 -0.67
C ALA A 435 -3.12 -21.71 -1.25
N TYR A 436 -3.52 -20.78 -2.12
CA TYR A 436 -2.61 -19.77 -2.65
C TYR A 436 -2.32 -18.66 -1.62
N LEU A 437 -3.34 -18.20 -0.90
CA LEU A 437 -3.17 -17.23 0.20
C LEU A 437 -2.20 -17.75 1.27
N LEU A 438 -2.33 -19.02 1.65
CA LEU A 438 -1.39 -19.67 2.57
C LEU A 438 0.02 -19.81 1.98
N ALA A 439 0.14 -20.12 0.67
CA ALA A 439 1.43 -20.18 0.00
C ALA A 439 2.12 -18.80 -0.06
N MET A 440 1.37 -17.71 -0.17
CA MET A 440 1.92 -16.35 -0.08
C MET A 440 2.46 -16.06 1.33
N SER A 441 1.84 -16.54 2.40
CA SER A 441 2.40 -16.45 3.76
C SER A 441 3.73 -17.21 3.94
N ASP A 442 3.99 -18.18 3.06
CA ASP A 442 5.08 -19.16 3.17
C ASP A 442 6.19 -18.95 2.14
N VAL A 443 6.23 -17.78 1.50
CA VAL A 443 7.36 -17.43 0.65
C VAL A 443 8.59 -17.19 1.53
N ILE A 444 9.65 -17.99 1.31
CA ILE A 444 10.93 -17.87 2.01
C ILE A 444 11.63 -16.59 1.57
N GLN A 445 12.05 -15.77 2.53
CA GLN A 445 12.97 -14.67 2.27
C GLN A 445 14.42 -15.19 2.29
N ASP A 446 15.19 -14.85 1.25
CA ASP A 446 16.62 -15.15 1.11
C ASP A 446 17.42 -13.84 1.05
N ILE A 447 18.20 -13.54 2.09
CA ILE A 447 19.08 -12.35 2.11
C ILE A 447 20.47 -12.77 2.56
N GLY A 448 21.46 -12.57 1.70
CA GLY A 448 22.82 -13.05 1.95
C GLY A 448 22.85 -14.57 2.14
N ASP A 449 23.39 -15.01 3.28
CA ASP A 449 23.46 -16.40 3.72
C ASP A 449 22.34 -16.75 4.72
N ARG A 450 21.24 -15.99 4.73
CA ARG A 450 20.16 -16.11 5.71
C ARG A 450 18.79 -16.39 5.09
N GLN A 451 17.99 -17.16 5.82
CA GLN A 451 16.59 -17.46 5.46
C GLN A 451 15.63 -17.39 6.65
N ARG A 452 14.41 -16.90 6.39
CA ARG A 452 13.30 -16.80 7.36
C ARG A 452 11.94 -16.68 6.66
N LEU A 453 10.88 -16.88 7.42
CA LEU A 453 9.49 -16.58 7.05
C LEU A 453 9.07 -15.23 7.60
N LEU A 454 8.14 -14.55 6.94
CA LEU A 454 7.72 -13.21 7.33
C LEU A 454 6.46 -13.22 8.20
N PHE A 455 6.28 -12.16 8.98
CA PHE A 455 5.01 -11.85 9.61
C PHE A 455 3.93 -11.66 8.53
N THR A 456 2.72 -12.18 8.72
CA THR A 456 1.66 -12.13 7.69
C THR A 456 0.37 -11.55 8.25
N ILE A 457 -0.17 -10.59 7.52
CA ILE A 457 -1.50 -10.02 7.69
C ILE A 457 -2.34 -10.38 6.46
N PHE A 458 -3.55 -10.89 6.68
CA PHE A 458 -4.56 -11.01 5.65
C PHE A 458 -5.60 -9.90 5.80
N GLU A 459 -5.82 -9.12 4.76
CA GLU A 459 -6.98 -8.26 4.66
C GLU A 459 -8.11 -9.07 4.03
N ASP A 460 -8.92 -9.74 4.84
CA ASP A 460 -10.02 -10.59 4.35
C ASP A 460 -11.29 -10.33 5.17
N GLY A 461 -12.35 -9.95 4.48
CA GLY A 461 -13.66 -9.66 5.08
C GLY A 461 -14.78 -10.52 4.51
N ARG A 462 -14.48 -11.73 4.02
CA ARG A 462 -15.48 -12.61 3.41
C ARG A 462 -16.69 -12.81 4.35
N PRO A 463 -17.93 -12.78 3.83
CA PRO A 463 -18.30 -12.87 2.42
C PRO A 463 -18.44 -11.53 1.67
N TRP A 464 -17.75 -10.45 2.09
CA TRP A 464 -17.72 -9.19 1.31
C TRP A 464 -17.49 -9.43 -0.20
N PRO A 465 -18.25 -8.77 -1.10
CA PRO A 465 -19.22 -7.70 -0.86
C PRO A 465 -20.70 -8.14 -0.80
N GLU A 466 -21.00 -9.36 -0.36
CA GLU A 466 -22.40 -9.82 -0.22
C GLU A 466 -23.22 -8.91 0.71
N GLU A 467 -24.51 -8.71 0.41
CA GLU A 467 -25.38 -7.88 1.26
C GLU A 467 -25.45 -8.41 2.72
N GLY A 468 -25.21 -7.54 3.70
CA GLY A 468 -25.23 -7.89 5.12
C GLY A 468 -23.95 -8.55 5.65
N TRP A 469 -22.89 -8.63 4.83
CA TRP A 469 -21.56 -9.10 5.21
C TRP A 469 -21.01 -8.42 6.48
N GLU A 470 -21.40 -7.17 6.76
CA GLU A 470 -20.94 -6.42 7.94
C GLU A 470 -21.25 -7.16 9.24
N ASN A 471 -22.32 -7.97 9.22
CA ASN A 471 -22.80 -8.76 10.35
C ASN A 471 -22.53 -10.27 10.19
N SER A 472 -22.22 -10.76 9.00
CA SER A 472 -21.99 -12.20 8.78
C SER A 472 -20.51 -12.56 8.66
N SER A 473 -19.63 -11.60 8.34
CA SER A 473 -18.18 -11.82 8.30
C SER A 473 -17.66 -12.23 9.68
N THR A 474 -16.82 -13.27 9.67
CA THR A 474 -16.17 -13.78 10.88
C THR A 474 -14.82 -13.13 11.12
N TYR A 475 -14.16 -12.66 10.06
CA TYR A 475 -12.78 -12.16 10.06
C TYR A 475 -11.75 -13.18 10.59
N ARG A 476 -12.05 -14.48 10.51
CA ARG A 476 -11.22 -15.55 11.11
C ARG A 476 -10.79 -16.63 10.14
N ASP A 477 -11.33 -16.66 8.93
CA ASP A 477 -11.15 -17.74 7.96
C ASP A 477 -9.67 -18.12 7.72
N LEU A 478 -8.78 -17.13 7.58
CA LEU A 478 -7.37 -17.41 7.27
C LEU A 478 -6.52 -17.63 8.52
N ILE A 479 -6.81 -16.93 9.62
CA ILE A 479 -6.10 -17.14 10.90
C ILE A 479 -6.49 -18.47 11.58
N GLU A 480 -7.65 -19.05 11.28
CA GLU A 480 -7.99 -20.41 11.71
C GLU A 480 -7.18 -21.47 10.94
N LEU A 481 -6.90 -21.23 9.65
CA LEU A 481 -6.02 -22.06 8.85
C LEU A 481 -4.54 -21.83 9.17
N ARG A 482 -4.19 -20.62 9.62
CA ARG A 482 -2.82 -20.17 9.91
C ARG A 482 -2.72 -19.38 11.23
N PRO A 483 -2.73 -20.05 12.39
CA PRO A 483 -2.85 -19.39 13.70
C PRO A 483 -1.71 -18.45 14.10
N GLU A 484 -0.56 -18.50 13.43
CA GLU A 484 0.55 -17.57 13.64
C GLU A 484 0.45 -16.28 12.81
N SER A 485 -0.52 -16.21 11.87
CA SER A 485 -0.81 -15.02 11.08
C SER A 485 -1.86 -14.14 11.75
N TYR A 486 -2.08 -12.96 11.19
CA TYR A 486 -3.09 -12.01 11.64
C TYR A 486 -4.06 -11.68 10.49
N GLN A 487 -5.26 -11.23 10.83
CA GLN A 487 -6.26 -10.80 9.86
C GLN A 487 -6.80 -9.42 10.24
N TRP A 488 -7.28 -8.63 9.30
CA TRP A 488 -8.01 -7.40 9.61
C TRP A 488 -9.27 -7.70 10.42
N GLY A 489 -9.39 -7.07 11.59
CA GLY A 489 -10.57 -7.21 12.46
C GLY A 489 -11.78 -6.37 11.99
N PRO A 490 -12.95 -6.59 12.60
CA PRO A 490 -14.23 -5.98 12.21
C PRO A 490 -14.30 -4.46 12.42
N LEU A 491 -13.35 -3.88 13.15
CA LEU A 491 -13.26 -2.43 13.39
C LEU A 491 -12.17 -1.77 12.56
N ILE A 492 -11.36 -2.51 11.81
CA ILE A 492 -10.37 -1.92 10.92
C ILE A 492 -10.74 -2.16 9.45
N PHE A 493 -11.38 -3.31 9.17
CA PHE A 493 -11.92 -3.61 7.86
C PHE A 493 -13.15 -2.76 7.58
N ALA A 494 -13.04 -1.87 6.60
CA ALA A 494 -14.07 -1.06 5.93
C ALA A 494 -15.31 -0.62 6.76
N HIS A 495 -15.65 0.68 6.68
CA HIS A 495 -16.90 1.25 7.25
C HIS A 495 -16.91 1.59 8.75
N ASN A 496 -15.76 1.89 9.34
CA ASN A 496 -15.78 2.70 10.55
C ASN A 496 -16.15 4.14 10.22
N THR A 497 -17.13 4.67 10.94
CA THR A 497 -17.64 6.04 10.79
C THR A 497 -17.90 6.64 12.18
N PRO A 498 -16.86 6.80 13.03
CA PRO A 498 -17.00 7.32 14.40
C PRO A 498 -17.49 8.77 14.46
N THR A 499 -17.61 9.45 13.33
CA THR A 499 -18.22 10.78 13.21
C THR A 499 -19.75 10.76 13.36
N ILE A 500 -20.39 9.60 13.27
CA ILE A 500 -21.84 9.43 13.42
C ILE A 500 -22.21 9.27 14.91
N GLU A 501 -23.25 9.98 15.34
CA GLU A 501 -23.81 9.87 16.68
C GLU A 501 -24.25 8.43 17.00
N GLY A 502 -23.90 7.94 18.20
CA GLY A 502 -24.24 6.58 18.63
C GLY A 502 -23.45 5.45 17.93
N PHE A 503 -22.45 5.75 17.10
CA PHE A 503 -21.67 4.75 16.36
C PHE A 503 -21.11 3.62 17.24
N TRP A 504 -20.52 3.96 18.38
CA TRP A 504 -19.91 2.98 19.28
C TRP A 504 -20.91 2.07 20.00
N ASP A 505 -22.12 2.56 20.29
CA ASP A 505 -23.22 1.73 20.80
C ASP A 505 -23.71 0.76 19.72
N TYR A 506 -23.89 1.28 18.50
CA TYR A 506 -24.30 0.50 17.34
C TYR A 506 -23.31 -0.64 17.03
N LYS A 507 -22.00 -0.38 17.15
CA LYS A 507 -20.94 -1.37 16.91
C LYS A 507 -20.68 -2.31 18.10
N TRP A 508 -21.44 -2.23 19.19
CA TRP A 508 -21.13 -2.98 20.41
C TRP A 508 -20.93 -4.49 20.21
N ASN A 509 -21.76 -5.13 19.38
CA ASN A 509 -21.60 -6.57 19.14
C ASN A 509 -20.24 -6.90 18.51
N ARG A 510 -19.77 -6.07 17.56
CA ARG A 510 -18.45 -6.20 16.93
C ARG A 510 -17.32 -5.91 17.92
N ILE A 511 -17.54 -4.94 18.81
CA ILE A 511 -16.59 -4.64 19.89
C ILE A 511 -16.44 -5.83 20.84
N ILE A 512 -17.54 -6.48 21.24
CA ILE A 512 -17.48 -7.70 22.04
C ILE A 512 -16.75 -8.83 21.31
N GLU A 513 -16.98 -9.03 20.02
CA GLU A 513 -16.21 -9.99 19.22
C GLU A 513 -14.71 -9.70 19.30
N VAL A 514 -14.29 -8.43 19.15
CA VAL A 514 -12.89 -8.04 19.29
C VAL A 514 -12.36 -8.41 20.67
N MET A 515 -13.06 -8.08 21.74
CA MET A 515 -12.56 -8.33 23.10
C MET A 515 -12.36 -9.82 23.42
N PHE A 516 -13.18 -10.72 22.83
CA PHE A 516 -13.11 -12.15 23.12
C PHE A 516 -12.39 -13.00 22.06
N GLN A 517 -12.17 -12.47 20.85
CA GLN A 517 -11.62 -13.22 19.71
C GLN A 517 -10.57 -12.45 18.89
N GLY A 518 -10.16 -11.26 19.33
CA GLY A 518 -9.32 -10.33 18.57
C GLY A 518 -7.81 -10.47 18.73
N ASP A 519 -7.29 -11.44 19.48
CA ASP A 519 -5.85 -11.64 19.71
C ASP A 519 -5.02 -11.95 18.46
N ARG A 520 -5.70 -12.29 17.35
CA ARG A 520 -5.13 -12.48 16.01
C ARG A 520 -5.65 -11.48 14.98
N TRP A 521 -6.19 -10.36 15.45
CA TRP A 521 -6.62 -9.27 14.58
C TRP A 521 -5.67 -8.10 14.56
N ILE A 522 -5.57 -7.47 13.38
CA ILE A 522 -5.17 -6.08 13.28
C ILE A 522 -6.35 -5.24 13.71
N THR A 523 -6.06 -4.25 14.54
CA THR A 523 -7.06 -3.46 15.20
C THR A 523 -6.70 -1.97 15.17
N GLY A 524 -7.63 -1.10 15.54
CA GLY A 524 -7.45 0.34 15.47
C GLY A 524 -8.74 1.04 15.11
N CYS A 525 -8.65 2.34 14.85
CA CYS A 525 -9.79 3.15 14.41
C CYS A 525 -9.51 3.83 13.07
N ALA A 526 -8.34 4.45 12.95
CA ALA A 526 -7.93 5.18 11.76
C ALA A 526 -6.94 4.37 10.91
N ASN A 527 -7.35 4.09 9.69
CA ASN A 527 -6.49 3.66 8.60
C ASN A 527 -6.89 4.42 7.33
N HIS A 528 -6.19 4.18 6.24
CA HIS A 528 -6.48 4.84 4.98
C HIS A 528 -7.91 4.63 4.44
N ASP A 529 -8.52 3.46 4.63
CA ASP A 529 -9.89 3.17 4.20
C ASP A 529 -10.94 3.84 5.09
N THR A 530 -10.76 3.74 6.41
CA THR A 530 -11.76 4.25 7.37
C THR A 530 -11.84 5.77 7.29
N VAL A 531 -10.70 6.46 7.21
CA VAL A 531 -10.69 7.92 7.06
C VAL A 531 -11.32 8.35 5.73
N ARG A 532 -11.03 7.65 4.61
CA ARG A 532 -11.70 7.92 3.33
C ARG A 532 -13.20 7.73 3.46
N ARG A 533 -13.64 6.68 4.14
CA ARG A 533 -15.07 6.43 4.36
C ARG A 533 -15.74 7.55 5.14
N GLY A 534 -15.02 8.17 6.08
CA GLY A 534 -15.46 9.39 6.77
C GLY A 534 -15.86 10.51 5.82
N ASN A 535 -15.11 10.72 4.73
CA ASN A 535 -15.42 11.75 3.73
C ASN A 535 -16.68 11.45 2.91
N GLN A 536 -17.09 10.18 2.83
CA GLN A 536 -18.23 9.72 2.03
C GLN A 536 -19.55 9.78 2.80
N ILE A 537 -19.54 10.22 4.05
CA ILE A 537 -20.75 10.40 4.85
C ILE A 537 -21.48 11.65 4.35
N ASP A 538 -22.75 11.49 4.00
CA ASP A 538 -23.63 12.60 3.70
C ASP A 538 -23.97 13.36 4.99
N ALA A 539 -23.32 14.50 5.18
CA ALA A 539 -23.48 15.36 6.35
C ALA A 539 -24.89 15.96 6.51
N GLN A 540 -25.75 15.91 5.48
CA GLN A 540 -27.14 16.38 5.55
C GLN A 540 -28.10 15.27 5.97
N ALA A 541 -27.78 14.02 5.66
CA ALA A 541 -28.63 12.87 5.94
C ALA A 541 -28.26 12.15 7.24
N ALA A 542 -26.98 12.19 7.63
CA ALA A 542 -26.48 11.49 8.82
C ALA A 542 -26.64 12.33 10.10
N ALA A 543 -26.89 11.66 11.22
CA ALA A 543 -26.82 12.26 12.56
C ALA A 543 -25.33 12.37 12.97
N ILE A 544 -24.76 13.56 12.85
CA ILE A 544 -23.33 13.81 13.14
C ILE A 544 -23.12 14.00 14.65
N ASN A 545 -22.07 13.39 15.20
CA ASN A 545 -21.66 13.62 16.58
C ASN A 545 -21.00 15.00 16.74
N TRP A 546 -21.78 16.01 17.07
CA TRP A 546 -21.30 17.39 17.30
C TRP A 546 -20.59 17.61 18.63
N HIS A 547 -20.51 16.59 19.51
CA HIS A 547 -19.63 16.67 20.69
C HIS A 547 -18.14 16.61 20.31
N LEU A 548 -17.83 16.07 19.13
CA LEU A 548 -16.47 15.99 18.61
C LEU A 548 -15.96 17.31 18.00
N GLY A 549 -16.80 18.32 17.81
CA GLY A 549 -16.36 19.60 17.25
C GLY A 549 -17.51 20.47 16.74
N ALA A 550 -17.22 21.75 16.51
CA ALA A 550 -18.18 22.72 16.00
C ALA A 550 -18.29 22.72 14.46
N THR A 551 -17.34 22.09 13.78
CA THR A 551 -17.31 21.96 12.32
C THR A 551 -17.12 20.50 11.90
N LEU A 552 -17.55 20.15 10.69
CA LEU A 552 -17.32 18.81 10.12
C LEU A 552 -15.83 18.43 10.13
N ASN A 553 -14.95 19.41 9.92
CA ASN A 553 -13.51 19.21 9.94
C ASN A 553 -13.00 18.87 11.35
N GLU A 554 -13.43 19.59 12.37
CA GLU A 554 -13.08 19.24 13.75
C GLU A 554 -13.63 17.86 14.13
N VAL A 555 -14.87 17.55 13.73
CA VAL A 555 -15.50 16.25 13.99
C VAL A 555 -14.69 15.11 13.37
N ILE A 556 -14.33 15.18 12.09
CA ILE A 556 -13.58 14.08 11.45
C ILE A 556 -12.17 13.94 12.02
N LEU A 557 -11.48 15.04 12.31
CA LEU A 557 -10.15 15.00 12.90
C LEU A 557 -10.18 14.40 14.31
N ASN A 558 -11.11 14.83 15.15
CA ASN A 558 -11.24 14.32 16.52
C ASN A 558 -11.85 12.92 16.60
N ALA A 559 -12.57 12.46 15.57
CA ALA A 559 -13.09 11.09 15.51
C ALA A 559 -12.01 10.06 15.18
N TYR A 560 -11.05 10.41 14.31
CA TYR A 560 -9.99 9.49 13.86
C TYR A 560 -8.66 9.67 14.61
N ASP A 561 -8.44 10.77 15.33
CA ASP A 561 -7.39 10.93 16.35
C ASP A 561 -8.07 11.22 17.71
N ASN A 562 -8.78 10.20 18.22
CA ASN A 562 -9.65 10.30 19.38
C ASN A 562 -8.98 9.73 20.66
N PRO A 563 -8.68 10.53 21.69
CA PRO A 563 -7.96 10.06 22.86
C PRO A 563 -8.64 8.90 23.61
N ALA A 564 -9.97 8.90 23.76
CA ALA A 564 -10.69 7.79 24.40
C ALA A 564 -10.58 6.50 23.59
N THR A 565 -10.71 6.58 22.26
CA THR A 565 -10.58 5.43 21.38
C THR A 565 -9.16 4.88 21.40
N THR A 566 -8.15 5.74 21.29
CA THR A 566 -6.74 5.34 21.37
C THR A 566 -6.40 4.72 22.73
N LEU A 567 -6.93 5.27 23.83
CA LEU A 567 -6.77 4.70 25.18
C LEU A 567 -7.32 3.29 25.28
N TRP A 568 -8.52 3.06 24.75
CA TRP A 568 -9.13 1.74 24.74
C TRP A 568 -8.33 0.76 23.87
N VAL A 569 -7.96 1.16 22.65
CA VAL A 569 -7.23 0.30 21.70
C VAL A 569 -5.87 -0.13 22.27
N TYR A 570 -5.05 0.82 22.72
CA TYR A 570 -3.70 0.50 23.21
C TYR A 570 -3.69 -0.03 24.64
N GLY A 571 -4.50 0.56 25.52
CA GLY A 571 -4.48 0.27 26.96
C GLY A 571 -5.34 -0.91 27.39
N PHE A 572 -6.20 -1.46 26.53
CA PHE A 572 -7.17 -2.49 26.96
C PHE A 572 -7.52 -3.53 25.90
N MET A 573 -7.53 -3.19 24.60
CA MET A 573 -8.05 -4.06 23.55
C MET A 573 -7.05 -5.14 23.10
N PRO A 574 -7.49 -6.38 22.81
CA PRO A 574 -6.66 -7.42 22.21
C PRO A 574 -6.23 -7.10 20.77
N GLY A 575 -5.30 -7.89 20.25
CA GLY A 575 -4.78 -7.78 18.89
C GLY A 575 -3.62 -6.80 18.74
N LEU A 576 -3.38 -6.36 17.50
CA LEU A 576 -2.30 -5.45 17.15
C LEU A 576 -2.87 -4.09 16.73
N PRO A 577 -2.70 -3.03 17.53
CA PRO A 577 -3.05 -1.68 17.15
C PRO A 577 -2.30 -1.20 15.90
N MET A 578 -3.04 -0.57 15.00
CA MET A 578 -2.55 0.13 13.82
C MET A 578 -3.06 1.56 13.82
N ASP A 579 -2.13 2.50 13.70
CA ASP A 579 -2.43 3.92 13.47
C ASP A 579 -2.10 4.31 12.02
N PHE A 580 -2.59 5.48 11.62
CA PHE A 580 -2.31 6.07 10.32
C PHE A 580 -1.70 7.46 10.45
N ILE A 581 -0.54 7.67 9.82
CA ILE A 581 0.25 8.88 10.02
C ILE A 581 -0.50 10.17 9.65
N ASN A 582 -1.34 10.15 8.62
CA ASN A 582 -2.14 11.32 8.23
C ASN A 582 -3.15 11.70 9.32
N SER A 583 -3.81 10.72 9.96
CA SER A 583 -4.74 10.97 11.06
C SER A 583 -4.04 11.55 12.28
N LEU A 584 -2.90 10.98 12.67
CA LEU A 584 -2.11 11.48 13.81
C LEU A 584 -1.55 12.90 13.57
N MET A 585 -1.20 13.21 12.32
CA MET A 585 -0.77 14.55 11.90
C MET A 585 -1.94 15.50 11.68
N ARG A 586 -3.18 15.02 11.78
CA ARG A 586 -4.41 15.75 11.45
C ARG A 586 -4.37 16.36 10.05
N ALA A 587 -3.71 15.65 9.13
CA ALA A 587 -3.62 15.99 7.73
C ALA A 587 -4.82 15.39 6.97
N PRO A 588 -5.38 16.12 5.98
CA PRO A 588 -6.39 15.60 5.07
C PRO A 588 -6.03 14.25 4.47
N TRP A 589 -7.07 13.51 4.09
CA TRP A 589 -6.93 12.22 3.47
C TRP A 589 -8.01 11.91 2.43
N GLY A 590 -7.63 11.31 1.31
CA GLY A 590 -8.52 10.82 0.25
C GLY A 590 -7.78 9.97 -0.77
N PHE A 591 -8.52 9.24 -1.63
CA PHE A 591 -7.91 8.41 -2.68
C PHE A 591 -7.77 9.19 -3.97
N PHE A 592 -6.61 9.80 -4.15
CA PHE A 592 -6.31 10.62 -5.32
C PHE A 592 -5.42 9.86 -6.31
N ARG A 593 -5.85 9.84 -7.57
CA ARG A 593 -5.07 9.26 -8.68
C ARG A 593 -5.11 10.17 -9.91
N ASN A 594 -3.97 10.30 -10.58
CA ASN A 594 -3.84 11.23 -11.71
C ASN A 594 -3.64 10.52 -13.07
N THR A 595 -3.95 9.22 -13.16
CA THR A 595 -3.74 8.39 -14.36
C THR A 595 -5.01 8.09 -15.15
N ASP A 596 -6.18 8.45 -14.62
CA ASP A 596 -7.47 7.97 -15.10
C ASP A 596 -8.03 8.85 -16.23
N GLU A 597 -7.81 8.44 -17.47
CA GLU A 597 -8.24 9.19 -18.66
C GLU A 597 -9.73 9.01 -19.00
N LEU A 598 -10.29 7.82 -18.71
CA LEU A 598 -11.66 7.48 -19.07
C LEU A 598 -12.65 7.90 -17.98
N TYR A 599 -12.35 7.59 -16.72
CA TYR A 599 -13.25 7.81 -15.60
C TYR A 599 -12.82 8.95 -14.67
N GLY A 600 -11.71 9.64 -14.95
CA GLY A 600 -11.16 10.67 -14.06
C GLY A 600 -12.17 11.75 -13.63
N VAL A 601 -13.06 12.20 -14.52
CA VAL A 601 -14.10 13.20 -14.19
C VAL A 601 -15.16 12.63 -13.25
N LYS A 602 -15.57 11.37 -13.44
CA LYS A 602 -16.50 10.67 -12.55
C LYS A 602 -15.90 10.55 -11.15
N VAL A 603 -14.68 10.02 -11.07
CA VAL A 603 -14.00 9.77 -9.79
C VAL A 603 -13.79 11.09 -9.03
N ALA A 604 -13.36 12.15 -9.71
CA ALA A 604 -13.20 13.46 -9.07
C ALA A 604 -14.53 14.01 -8.52
N ALA A 605 -15.63 13.83 -9.27
CA ALA A 605 -16.95 14.30 -8.86
C ALA A 605 -17.52 13.50 -7.66
N GLU A 606 -17.25 12.20 -7.59
CA GLU A 606 -17.67 11.32 -6.49
C GLU A 606 -16.94 11.63 -5.17
N GLU A 607 -15.70 12.13 -5.24
CA GLU A 607 -14.88 12.49 -4.06
C GLU A 607 -15.19 13.90 -3.51
N VAL A 608 -16.31 14.52 -3.90
CA VAL A 608 -16.67 15.89 -3.46
C VAL A 608 -16.81 16.04 -1.94
N GLY A 609 -17.21 14.98 -1.23
CA GLY A 609 -17.30 14.97 0.23
C GLY A 609 -15.97 15.25 0.93
N PHE A 610 -14.83 14.99 0.27
CA PHE A 610 -13.51 15.41 0.73
C PHE A 610 -13.44 16.92 1.00
N LEU A 611 -14.01 17.75 0.11
CA LEU A 611 -14.00 19.19 0.29
C LEU A 611 -14.82 19.63 1.51
N ASP A 612 -15.88 18.89 1.84
CA ASP A 612 -16.77 19.19 2.97
C ASP A 612 -16.15 18.84 4.31
N TRP A 613 -15.57 17.65 4.39
CA TRP A 613 -15.04 17.11 5.63
C TRP A 613 -13.60 17.56 5.91
N GLN A 614 -12.74 17.65 4.89
CA GLN A 614 -11.30 17.81 5.09
C GLN A 614 -10.79 19.24 4.85
N ILE A 615 -11.48 20.03 4.03
CA ILE A 615 -10.97 21.31 3.55
C ILE A 615 -11.70 22.48 4.22
N THR A 616 -10.96 23.26 5.00
CA THR A 616 -11.45 24.52 5.58
C THR A 616 -11.11 25.72 4.68
N PRO A 617 -11.81 26.87 4.82
CA PRO A 617 -11.45 28.10 4.12
C PRO A 617 -9.99 28.54 4.38
N GLU A 618 -9.48 28.37 5.60
CA GLU A 618 -8.12 28.75 5.99
C GLU A 618 -7.07 27.85 5.33
N LEU A 619 -7.37 26.56 5.18
CA LEU A 619 -6.53 25.62 4.46
C LEU A 619 -6.56 25.93 2.96
N PHE A 620 -7.76 26.11 2.40
CA PHE A 620 -7.92 26.48 0.99
C PHE A 620 -7.20 27.79 0.67
N ALA A 621 -7.11 28.75 1.58
CA ALA A 621 -6.37 30.00 1.38
C ALA A 621 -4.83 29.83 1.30
N LYS A 622 -4.26 28.68 1.67
CA LYS A 622 -2.81 28.47 1.62
C LYS A 622 -2.28 28.54 0.18
N PRO A 623 -1.11 29.16 -0.08
CA PRO A 623 -0.58 29.29 -1.44
C PRO A 623 -0.29 27.96 -2.14
N TRP A 624 0.05 26.92 -1.36
CA TRP A 624 0.35 25.59 -1.87
C TRP A 624 -0.89 24.72 -2.06
N ALA A 625 -2.00 25.01 -1.36
CA ALA A 625 -3.23 24.23 -1.46
C ALA A 625 -4.02 24.65 -2.72
N PHE A 626 -4.58 23.68 -3.45
CA PHE A 626 -5.47 23.94 -4.59
C PHE A 626 -4.89 24.88 -5.65
N ARG A 627 -3.57 24.78 -5.89
CA ARG A 627 -2.85 25.71 -6.77
C ARG A 627 -3.36 25.64 -8.20
N HIS A 628 -3.59 24.44 -8.73
CA HIS A 628 -4.02 24.27 -10.11
C HIS A 628 -5.47 24.68 -10.28
N LEU A 629 -6.35 24.29 -9.35
CA LEU A 629 -7.76 24.71 -9.38
C LEU A 629 -7.92 26.23 -9.26
N LYS A 630 -7.13 26.90 -8.41
CA LYS A 630 -7.11 28.38 -8.35
C LYS A 630 -6.67 29.02 -9.65
N GLN A 631 -5.66 28.45 -10.34
CA GLN A 631 -5.24 28.94 -11.65
C GLN A 631 -6.33 28.77 -12.72
N LEU A 632 -7.24 27.82 -12.56
CA LEU A 632 -8.42 27.65 -13.40
C LEU A 632 -9.56 28.63 -13.03
N GLY A 633 -9.45 29.37 -11.91
CA GLY A 633 -10.44 30.36 -11.49
C GLY A 633 -11.26 29.98 -10.25
N PHE A 634 -10.99 28.84 -9.61
CA PHE A 634 -11.58 28.47 -8.33
C PHE A 634 -10.86 29.18 -7.18
N GLU A 635 -11.12 30.47 -7.00
CA GLU A 635 -10.51 31.27 -5.92
C GLU A 635 -11.27 31.18 -4.59
N ASP A 636 -12.49 30.64 -4.63
CA ASP A 636 -13.39 30.48 -3.49
C ASP A 636 -13.76 29.00 -3.28
N LEU A 637 -13.69 28.55 -2.03
CA LEU A 637 -13.95 27.14 -1.66
C LEU A 637 -15.43 26.78 -1.82
N ASP A 638 -16.35 27.68 -1.48
CA ASP A 638 -17.79 27.43 -1.60
C ASP A 638 -18.18 27.27 -3.08
N PHE A 639 -17.61 28.11 -3.95
CA PHE A 639 -17.76 27.97 -5.40
C PHE A 639 -17.26 26.61 -5.91
N LEU A 640 -16.06 26.17 -5.48
CA LEU A 640 -15.54 24.85 -5.85
C LEU A 640 -16.46 23.72 -5.39
N LYS A 641 -16.94 23.76 -4.14
CA LYS A 641 -17.87 22.76 -3.58
C LYS A 641 -19.16 22.68 -4.39
N ARG A 642 -19.79 23.84 -4.64
CA ARG A 642 -21.03 23.91 -5.43
C ARG A 642 -20.81 23.35 -6.84
N PHE A 643 -19.72 23.73 -7.50
CA PHE A 643 -19.37 23.23 -8.83
C PHE A 643 -19.21 21.71 -8.86
N MET A 644 -18.43 21.14 -7.94
CA MET A 644 -18.17 19.70 -7.91
C MET A 644 -19.45 18.89 -7.60
N ARG A 645 -20.32 19.39 -6.71
CA ARG A 645 -21.63 18.75 -6.44
C ARG A 645 -22.55 18.79 -7.66
N ALA A 646 -22.65 19.95 -8.30
CA ALA A 646 -23.46 20.09 -9.52
C ALA A 646 -22.92 19.21 -10.66
N LEU A 647 -21.59 19.08 -10.78
CA LEU A 647 -20.96 18.18 -11.74
C LEU A 647 -21.28 16.71 -11.43
N ASN A 648 -21.26 16.32 -10.16
CA ASN A 648 -21.64 14.97 -9.74
C ASN A 648 -23.10 14.66 -10.10
N GLU A 649 -24.04 15.56 -9.79
CA GLU A 649 -25.44 15.42 -10.20
C GLU A 649 -25.59 15.33 -11.74
N ALA A 650 -24.86 16.15 -12.49
CA ALA A 650 -24.87 16.09 -13.94
C ALA A 650 -24.37 14.74 -14.48
N MET A 651 -23.30 14.19 -13.89
CA MET A 651 -22.77 12.86 -14.25
C MET A 651 -23.80 11.76 -13.97
N ILE A 652 -24.52 11.81 -12.84
CA ILE A 652 -25.57 10.84 -12.52
C ILE A 652 -26.72 10.93 -13.52
N VAL A 653 -27.18 12.14 -13.85
CA VAL A 653 -28.29 12.36 -14.79
C VAL A 653 -27.95 11.89 -16.21
N THR A 654 -26.69 11.97 -16.62
CA THR A 654 -26.25 11.56 -17.96
C THR A 654 -25.80 10.11 -18.05
N ASP A 655 -25.97 9.33 -16.99
CA ASP A 655 -25.49 7.94 -16.90
C ASP A 655 -23.97 7.84 -17.16
N TYR A 656 -23.23 8.82 -16.61
CA TYR A 656 -21.78 8.96 -16.68
C TYR A 656 -21.19 9.12 -18.10
N ASP A 657 -22.02 9.43 -19.11
CA ASP A 657 -21.57 9.80 -20.46
C ASP A 657 -20.94 11.20 -20.44
N LEU A 658 -19.61 11.25 -20.51
CA LEU A 658 -18.85 12.49 -20.36
C LEU A 658 -19.16 13.55 -21.43
N GLN A 659 -19.48 13.13 -22.67
CA GLN A 659 -19.85 14.06 -23.73
C GLN A 659 -21.23 14.68 -23.43
N ARG A 660 -22.20 13.86 -23.04
CA ARG A 660 -23.53 14.35 -22.61
C ARG A 660 -23.43 15.23 -21.38
N THR A 661 -22.54 14.92 -20.43
CA THR A 661 -22.29 15.76 -19.25
C THR A 661 -21.79 17.14 -19.66
N ALA A 662 -20.77 17.21 -20.52
CA ALA A 662 -20.26 18.49 -21.01
C ALA A 662 -21.36 19.31 -21.70
N ASP A 663 -22.15 18.68 -22.58
CA ASP A 663 -23.26 19.32 -23.29
C ASP A 663 -24.37 19.78 -22.33
N LEU A 664 -24.69 19.01 -21.29
CA LEU A 664 -25.65 19.37 -20.26
C LEU A 664 -25.16 20.56 -19.42
N CYS A 665 -23.92 20.50 -18.92
CA CYS A 665 -23.31 21.58 -18.15
C CYS A 665 -23.30 22.89 -18.94
N GLN A 666 -22.86 22.83 -20.21
CA GLN A 666 -22.82 23.97 -21.10
C GLN A 666 -24.20 24.59 -21.36
N ARG A 667 -25.23 23.75 -21.55
CA ARG A 667 -26.60 24.21 -21.75
C ARG A 667 -27.17 24.88 -20.50
N CYS A 668 -26.92 24.29 -19.33
CA CYS A 668 -27.42 24.80 -18.05
C CYS A 668 -26.80 26.13 -17.65
N ILE A 669 -25.50 26.32 -17.90
CA ILE A 669 -24.78 27.57 -17.61
C ILE A 669 -25.07 28.65 -18.66
N GLY A 670 -25.14 28.26 -19.94
CA GLY A 670 -25.22 29.21 -21.06
C GLY A 670 -26.62 29.74 -21.38
N ASN A 671 -27.67 29.27 -20.71
CA ASN A 671 -29.04 29.71 -20.93
C ASN A 671 -29.81 29.89 -19.60
N PRO A 672 -29.65 31.04 -18.92
CA PRO A 672 -30.26 31.32 -17.63
C PRO A 672 -31.79 31.23 -17.64
N ASP A 673 -32.42 31.55 -18.78
CA ASP A 673 -33.88 31.50 -18.98
C ASP A 673 -34.37 30.11 -19.45
N GLY A 674 -33.47 29.15 -19.63
CA GLY A 674 -33.75 27.79 -20.09
C GLY A 674 -34.17 26.84 -18.96
N VAL A 675 -34.80 25.72 -19.32
CA VAL A 675 -35.03 24.61 -18.38
C VAL A 675 -33.74 23.80 -18.27
N CYS A 676 -33.10 23.83 -17.10
CA CYS A 676 -31.98 22.96 -16.77
C CYS A 676 -32.47 21.77 -15.91
N GLU A 677 -32.02 20.56 -16.26
CA GLU A 677 -32.34 19.32 -15.53
C GLU A 677 -31.57 19.22 -14.20
N VAL A 678 -30.45 19.93 -14.08
CA VAL A 678 -29.56 19.97 -12.90
C VAL A 678 -29.56 21.40 -12.34
N LYS A 679 -30.56 21.73 -11.52
CA LYS A 679 -30.74 23.09 -10.98
C LYS A 679 -29.47 23.69 -10.36
N PRO A 680 -28.67 22.96 -9.56
CA PRO A 680 -27.43 23.51 -9.01
C PRO A 680 -26.44 24.00 -10.08
N MET A 681 -26.44 23.39 -11.27
CA MET A 681 -25.60 23.80 -12.39
C MET A 681 -26.06 25.12 -13.03
N GLN A 682 -27.37 25.39 -13.03
CA GLN A 682 -27.91 26.66 -13.52
C GLN A 682 -27.54 27.82 -12.59
N GLU A 683 -27.65 27.61 -11.27
CA GLU A 683 -27.28 28.60 -10.24
C GLU A 683 -25.80 29.01 -10.30
N ILE A 684 -24.92 28.08 -10.69
CA ILE A 684 -23.49 28.36 -10.93
C ILE A 684 -23.30 29.36 -12.08
N GLY A 685 -24.09 29.26 -13.14
CA GLY A 685 -24.01 30.11 -14.33
C GLY A 685 -24.41 31.57 -14.10
N GLU A 686 -25.02 31.87 -12.95
CA GLU A 686 -25.42 33.22 -12.53
C GLU A 686 -24.32 33.97 -11.74
N SER A 687 -23.15 33.35 -11.52
CA SER A 687 -22.06 33.89 -10.70
C SER A 687 -21.03 34.73 -11.50
N ASP A 688 -20.24 35.55 -10.78
CA ASP A 688 -19.17 36.40 -11.36
C ASP A 688 -18.02 35.60 -12.03
N HIS A 689 -18.05 34.26 -12.01
CA HIS A 689 -17.02 33.37 -12.57
C HIS A 689 -17.21 33.03 -14.05
N GLN A 690 -17.94 33.86 -14.81
CA GLN A 690 -18.38 33.61 -16.20
C GLN A 690 -17.24 33.19 -17.15
N ALA A 691 -16.06 33.81 -17.05
CA ALA A 691 -14.93 33.54 -17.95
C ALA A 691 -14.40 32.09 -17.85
N PHE A 692 -14.53 31.46 -16.69
CA PHE A 692 -14.19 30.05 -16.49
C PHE A 692 -15.34 29.12 -16.91
N LEU A 693 -16.59 29.52 -16.73
CA LEU A 693 -17.74 28.67 -17.02
C LEU A 693 -18.10 28.64 -18.52
N ASP A 694 -17.55 29.58 -19.30
CA ASP A 694 -17.67 29.58 -20.76
C ASP A 694 -17.00 28.35 -21.38
N HIS A 695 -17.73 27.65 -22.25
CA HIS A 695 -17.25 26.53 -23.05
C HIS A 695 -16.71 25.35 -22.21
N LEU A 696 -17.54 24.80 -21.30
CA LEU A 696 -17.26 23.53 -20.61
C LEU A 696 -17.29 22.38 -21.61
N THR A 697 -16.10 21.98 -22.05
CA THR A 697 -15.86 20.85 -22.96
C THR A 697 -15.28 19.66 -22.20
N VAL A 698 -15.32 18.47 -22.83
CA VAL A 698 -14.69 17.27 -22.28
C VAL A 698 -13.23 17.49 -21.87
N PRO A 699 -12.34 18.09 -22.71
CA PRO A 699 -10.96 18.38 -22.29
C PRO A 699 -10.86 19.29 -21.06
N LYS A 700 -11.77 20.26 -20.93
CA LYS A 700 -11.80 21.19 -19.79
C LYS A 700 -12.22 20.48 -18.51
N LEU A 701 -13.24 19.63 -18.57
CA LEU A 701 -13.65 18.78 -17.44
C LEU A 701 -12.52 17.84 -17.01
N LYS A 702 -11.80 17.21 -17.96
CA LYS A 702 -10.62 16.39 -17.67
C LYS A 702 -9.50 17.19 -17.00
N THR A 703 -9.27 18.42 -17.44
CA THR A 703 -8.28 19.33 -16.82
C THR A 703 -8.65 19.66 -15.38
N ILE A 704 -9.94 19.94 -15.11
CA ILE A 704 -10.43 20.21 -13.75
C ILE A 704 -10.27 18.97 -12.87
N ALA A 705 -10.66 17.79 -13.36
CA ALA A 705 -10.53 16.54 -12.63
C ALA A 705 -9.06 16.23 -12.28
N MET A 706 -8.15 16.39 -13.25
CA MET A 706 -6.71 16.25 -13.03
C MET A 706 -6.21 17.22 -11.95
N ALA A 707 -6.59 18.49 -12.04
CA ALA A 707 -6.23 19.51 -11.05
C ALA A 707 -6.77 19.18 -9.65
N PHE A 708 -8.00 18.69 -9.55
CA PHE A 708 -8.60 18.23 -8.29
C PHE A 708 -7.81 17.07 -7.67
N MET A 709 -7.43 16.07 -8.47
CA MET A 709 -6.66 14.92 -8.00
C MET A 709 -5.25 15.33 -7.53
N GLU A 710 -4.53 16.12 -8.32
CA GLU A 710 -3.17 16.55 -7.94
C GLU A 710 -3.16 17.49 -6.73
N ASP A 711 -4.08 18.45 -6.69
CA ASP A 711 -4.19 19.38 -5.58
C ASP A 711 -4.68 18.69 -4.30
N GLY A 712 -5.65 17.78 -4.41
CA GLY A 712 -6.15 16.96 -3.30
C GLY A 712 -5.04 16.11 -2.69
N HIS A 713 -4.26 15.41 -3.52
CA HIS A 713 -3.09 14.65 -3.09
C HIS A 713 -2.06 15.53 -2.38
N GLU A 714 -1.76 16.73 -2.90
CA GLU A 714 -0.80 17.65 -2.26
C GLU A 714 -1.27 18.09 -0.87
N THR A 715 -2.58 18.27 -0.65
CA THR A 715 -3.10 18.56 0.68
C THR A 715 -2.98 17.40 1.67
N CYS A 716 -2.80 16.17 1.20
CA CYS A 716 -2.56 15.02 2.07
C CYS A 716 -1.12 14.97 2.60
N ARG A 717 -0.20 15.82 2.13
CA ARG A 717 1.21 15.79 2.54
C ARG A 717 1.38 16.26 3.99
N VAL A 718 1.81 15.36 4.88
CA VAL A 718 1.86 15.60 6.33
C VAL A 718 2.85 16.69 6.73
N SER A 719 3.86 16.96 5.91
CA SER A 719 4.87 18.00 6.16
C SER A 719 4.27 19.41 6.25
N HIS A 720 3.07 19.65 5.70
CA HIS A 720 2.39 20.94 5.79
C HIS A 720 1.76 21.21 7.16
N TYR A 721 1.71 20.21 8.05
CA TYR A 721 0.92 20.23 9.28
C TYR A 721 1.75 20.08 10.56
N LEU A 722 3.08 19.89 10.45
CA LEU A 722 3.97 19.57 11.57
C LEU A 722 3.86 20.59 12.74
N ASP A 723 3.69 21.88 12.42
CA ASP A 723 3.64 22.96 13.41
C ASP A 723 2.28 23.11 14.11
N ARG A 724 1.28 22.31 13.74
CA ARG A 724 -0.12 22.43 14.21
C ARG A 724 -0.58 21.26 15.08
N VAL A 725 0.26 20.24 15.21
CA VAL A 725 -0.07 19.05 15.98
C VAL A 725 -0.05 19.40 17.47
N ASP A 726 -1.07 18.95 18.21
CA ASP A 726 -1.20 19.20 19.64
C ASP A 726 -0.16 18.40 20.43
N SER A 727 0.63 19.07 21.27
CA SER A 727 1.68 18.42 22.05
C SER A 727 1.13 17.47 23.11
N ALA A 728 0.03 17.82 23.78
CA ALA A 728 -0.55 16.95 24.80
C ALA A 728 -1.14 15.67 24.18
N GLN A 729 -1.76 15.78 23.00
CA GLN A 729 -2.26 14.62 22.26
C GLN A 729 -1.14 13.69 21.81
N THR A 730 -0.05 14.25 21.27
CA THR A 730 1.09 13.46 20.76
C THR A 730 1.88 12.78 21.88
N GLU A 731 2.09 13.48 23.01
CA GLU A 731 2.70 12.92 24.21
C GLU A 731 1.86 11.78 24.77
N PHE A 732 0.53 11.97 24.83
CA PHE A 732 -0.41 10.94 25.25
C PHE A 732 -0.39 9.71 24.34
N ASN A 733 -0.44 9.91 23.02
CA ASN A 733 -0.39 8.81 22.06
C ASN A 733 0.94 8.03 22.15
N LEU A 734 2.05 8.71 22.35
CA LEU A 734 3.36 8.06 22.56
C LEU A 734 3.38 7.27 23.88
N ALA A 735 2.89 7.85 24.98
CA ALA A 735 2.81 7.18 26.26
C ALA A 735 1.97 5.90 26.21
N LEU A 736 0.87 5.89 25.44
CA LEU A 736 0.07 4.68 25.22
C LEU A 736 0.81 3.59 24.45
N ARG A 737 1.59 3.95 23.42
CA ARG A 737 2.44 3.01 22.69
C ARG A 737 3.50 2.38 23.60
N GLU A 738 4.12 3.19 24.46
CA GLU A 738 5.08 2.73 25.47
C GLU A 738 4.41 1.85 26.53
N TYR A 739 3.20 2.21 26.97
CA TYR A 739 2.41 1.42 27.91
C TYR A 739 2.07 0.05 27.32
N ARG A 740 1.61 -0.01 26.06
CA ARG A 740 1.35 -1.27 25.36
C ARG A 740 2.60 -2.14 25.23
N ARG A 741 3.76 -1.51 24.99
CA ARG A 741 5.05 -2.22 24.96
C ARG A 741 5.44 -2.80 26.32
N ALA A 742 5.14 -2.08 27.41
CA ALA A 742 5.38 -2.55 28.76
C ALA A 742 4.42 -3.68 29.19
N HIS A 743 3.22 -3.73 28.61
CA HIS A 743 2.16 -4.70 28.93
C HIS A 743 1.78 -5.53 27.68
N PRO A 744 2.70 -6.32 27.11
CA PRO A 744 2.48 -7.02 25.84
C PRO A 744 1.35 -8.06 25.91
N TRP A 745 1.01 -8.53 27.11
CA TRP A 745 -0.11 -9.45 27.36
C TRP A 745 -1.47 -8.86 26.99
N LEU A 746 -1.61 -7.52 26.92
CA LEU A 746 -2.84 -6.87 26.49
C LEU A 746 -3.27 -7.26 25.06
N ARG A 747 -2.37 -7.81 24.24
CA ARG A 747 -2.72 -8.35 22.92
C ARG A 747 -3.62 -9.60 22.99
N GLU A 748 -3.67 -10.29 24.11
CA GLU A 748 -4.45 -11.51 24.28
C GLU A 748 -5.92 -11.19 24.57
N ASN A 749 -6.83 -12.14 24.30
CA ASN A 749 -8.27 -11.97 24.55
C ASN A 749 -8.57 -11.84 26.05
N LEU A 750 -9.79 -11.36 26.35
CA LEU A 750 -10.30 -11.41 27.72
C LEU A 750 -10.37 -12.85 28.25
N GLN A 751 -10.04 -13.03 29.52
CA GLN A 751 -9.98 -14.32 30.19
C GLN A 751 -11.12 -14.52 31.20
N GLU A 752 -11.17 -15.71 31.81
CA GLU A 752 -12.10 -15.96 32.91
C GLU A 752 -11.76 -15.05 34.10
N GLY A 753 -12.72 -14.22 34.52
CA GLY A 753 -12.54 -13.25 35.61
C GLY A 753 -12.37 -11.81 35.14
N ASP A 754 -11.98 -11.60 33.89
CA ASP A 754 -11.99 -10.28 33.27
C ASP A 754 -13.43 -9.76 33.11
N ARG A 755 -13.56 -8.44 33.08
CA ARG A 755 -14.85 -7.76 32.89
C ARG A 755 -14.71 -6.70 31.82
N PHE A 756 -15.66 -6.65 30.90
CA PHE A 756 -15.78 -5.56 29.96
C PHE A 756 -17.25 -5.34 29.63
N ASN A 757 -17.71 -4.10 29.77
CA ASN A 757 -19.11 -3.76 29.58
C ASN A 757 -19.25 -2.31 29.12
N ARG A 758 -20.47 -1.94 28.71
CA ARG A 758 -20.84 -0.57 28.43
C ARG A 758 -21.99 -0.10 29.30
N LEU A 759 -21.97 1.19 29.63
CA LEU A 759 -23.18 1.91 30.03
C LEU A 759 -23.60 2.75 28.84
N SER A 760 -24.81 2.51 28.35
CA SER A 760 -25.32 3.21 27.18
C SER A 760 -26.79 3.55 27.36
N ASN A 761 -27.14 4.78 27.05
CA ASN A 761 -28.49 5.31 26.99
C ASN A 761 -28.58 6.34 25.86
N GLU A 762 -29.70 7.06 25.77
CA GLU A 762 -29.90 8.08 24.73
C GLU A 762 -28.94 9.28 24.85
N GLU A 763 -28.31 9.50 26.01
CA GLU A 763 -27.47 10.68 26.28
C GLU A 763 -25.97 10.39 26.15
N HIS A 764 -25.50 9.17 26.50
CA HIS A 764 -24.07 8.86 26.49
C HIS A 764 -23.76 7.37 26.33
N THR A 765 -22.55 7.08 25.85
CA THR A 765 -21.95 5.74 25.76
C THR A 765 -20.60 5.70 26.48
N ILE A 766 -20.46 4.86 27.51
CA ILE A 766 -19.25 4.66 28.31
C ILE A 766 -18.79 3.22 28.19
N PHE A 767 -17.52 2.98 27.90
CA PHE A 767 -16.91 1.67 28.03
C PHE A 767 -16.11 1.60 29.32
N TYR A 768 -16.16 0.45 29.99
CA TYR A 768 -15.36 0.21 31.18
C TYR A 768 -15.07 -1.28 31.34
N GLY A 769 -13.97 -1.59 32.01
CA GLY A 769 -13.60 -2.97 32.26
C GLY A 769 -12.41 -3.14 33.18
N LEU A 770 -12.17 -4.39 33.58
CA LEU A 770 -11.02 -4.86 34.33
C LEU A 770 -10.39 -6.01 33.55
N ARG A 771 -9.07 -5.97 33.39
CA ARG A 771 -8.26 -7.04 32.84
C ARG A 771 -7.18 -7.49 33.81
N THR A 772 -6.86 -8.77 33.74
CA THR A 772 -5.81 -9.41 34.53
C THR A 772 -4.79 -10.03 33.59
N GLU A 773 -3.51 -9.89 33.94
CA GLU A 773 -2.41 -10.54 33.23
C GLU A 773 -2.58 -12.08 33.27
N PRO A 774 -2.40 -12.78 32.13
CA PRO A 774 -2.30 -14.23 32.11
C PRO A 774 -1.06 -14.67 32.88
N LEU A 775 -1.25 -15.46 33.93
CA LEU A 775 -0.15 -16.18 34.58
C LEU A 775 -0.38 -17.69 34.47
N GLU A 776 0.71 -18.45 34.40
CA GLU A 776 0.63 -19.91 34.52
C GLU A 776 0.10 -20.28 35.91
N ASP A 777 -0.73 -21.33 36.00
CA ASP A 777 -1.40 -21.76 37.25
C ASP A 777 -0.43 -22.03 38.42
N GLU A 778 0.85 -22.30 38.14
CA GLU A 778 1.90 -22.55 39.14
C GLU A 778 2.76 -21.30 39.46
N SER A 779 2.43 -20.13 38.93
CA SER A 779 3.17 -18.89 39.18
C SER A 779 2.90 -18.34 40.58
N ASP A 780 3.96 -18.06 41.34
CA ASP A 780 3.90 -17.33 42.62
C ASP A 780 3.79 -15.80 42.41
N GLN A 781 3.73 -15.32 41.16
CA GLN A 781 3.61 -13.90 40.85
C GLN A 781 2.17 -13.43 41.04
N THR A 782 2.00 -12.23 41.59
CA THR A 782 0.70 -11.57 41.59
C THR A 782 0.47 -10.98 40.20
N PRO A 783 -0.63 -11.32 39.50
CA PRO A 783 -0.86 -10.83 38.14
C PRO A 783 -1.09 -9.33 38.15
N GLU A 784 -0.55 -8.63 37.16
CA GLU A 784 -0.93 -7.26 36.90
C GLU A 784 -2.42 -7.14 36.65
N GLN A 785 -3.03 -6.06 37.11
CA GLN A 785 -4.44 -5.77 36.84
C GLN A 785 -4.61 -4.33 36.37
N ILE A 786 -5.43 -4.19 35.34
CA ILE A 786 -5.68 -2.93 34.65
C ILE A 786 -7.18 -2.68 34.62
N VAL A 787 -7.59 -1.46 34.97
CA VAL A 787 -8.97 -1.00 34.82
C VAL A 787 -8.99 0.14 33.81
N MET A 788 -9.99 0.14 32.94
CA MET A 788 -10.17 1.18 31.94
C MET A 788 -11.58 1.74 32.03
N VAL A 789 -11.71 3.06 31.81
CA VAL A 789 -12.98 3.72 31.52
C VAL A 789 -12.79 4.77 30.44
N THR A 790 -13.67 4.77 29.45
CA THR A 790 -13.66 5.73 28.34
C THR A 790 -15.07 6.22 28.03
N HIS A 791 -15.19 7.51 27.77
CA HIS A 791 -16.39 8.14 27.29
C HIS A 791 -16.36 8.17 25.76
N MET A 792 -17.19 7.33 25.14
CA MET A 792 -17.16 7.07 23.70
C MET A 792 -18.10 7.97 22.90
N GLY A 793 -19.02 8.69 23.54
CA GLY A 793 -19.88 9.65 22.86
C GLY A 793 -20.98 10.19 23.75
N GLY A 794 -21.40 11.44 23.52
CA GLY A 794 -22.57 12.07 24.15
C GLY A 794 -22.29 13.07 25.26
N GLU A 795 -23.29 13.33 26.10
CA GLU A 795 -23.26 14.33 27.19
C GLU A 795 -22.36 13.90 28.36
N PRO A 796 -21.69 14.85 29.06
CA PRO A 796 -20.88 14.56 30.24
C PRO A 796 -21.63 13.73 31.28
N THR A 797 -20.93 12.77 31.89
CA THR A 797 -21.53 11.88 32.89
C THR A 797 -20.60 11.59 34.05
N THR A 798 -21.20 11.21 35.19
CA THR A 798 -20.49 10.88 36.42
C THR A 798 -20.08 9.40 36.42
N ILE A 799 -18.82 9.15 36.74
CA ILE A 799 -18.21 7.82 36.80
C ILE A 799 -18.04 7.39 38.26
N THR A 800 -18.44 6.14 38.57
CA THR A 800 -18.28 5.52 39.89
C THR A 800 -17.70 4.09 39.75
N LEU A 801 -16.45 3.99 39.30
CA LEU A 801 -15.80 2.71 38.98
C LEU A 801 -15.75 1.71 40.15
N GLY A 802 -15.54 2.20 41.37
CA GLY A 802 -15.56 1.38 42.59
C GLY A 802 -16.88 0.62 42.74
N ASP A 803 -18.01 1.26 42.41
CA ASP A 803 -19.33 0.63 42.45
C ASP A 803 -19.57 -0.30 41.25
N TRP A 804 -19.16 0.11 40.04
CA TRP A 804 -19.44 -0.67 38.82
C TRP A 804 -18.64 -1.97 38.77
N LEU A 805 -17.38 -1.93 39.20
CA LEU A 805 -16.45 -3.05 39.17
C LEU A 805 -16.25 -3.71 40.54
N GLN A 806 -16.79 -3.12 41.61
CA GLN A 806 -16.65 -3.59 43.00
C GLN A 806 -15.18 -3.60 43.46
N LEU A 807 -14.50 -2.48 43.23
CA LEU A 807 -13.06 -2.30 43.50
C LEU A 807 -12.83 -1.64 44.86
N ASP A 808 -11.79 -2.07 45.57
CA ASP A 808 -11.18 -1.26 46.63
C ASP A 808 -10.24 -0.24 45.98
N LEU A 809 -10.70 1.00 45.83
CA LEU A 809 -9.97 2.06 45.12
C LEU A 809 -8.67 2.47 45.82
N SER A 810 -8.42 2.04 47.06
CA SER A 810 -7.13 2.26 47.72
C SER A 810 -6.01 1.43 47.10
N GLU A 811 -6.34 0.37 46.37
CA GLU A 811 -5.40 -0.50 45.65
C GLU A 811 -5.12 -0.05 44.21
N TRP A 812 -5.57 1.14 43.78
CA TRP A 812 -5.45 1.58 42.38
C TRP A 812 -4.85 2.98 42.26
N ARG A 813 -4.10 3.21 41.18
CA ARG A 813 -3.60 4.54 40.79
C ARG A 813 -3.85 4.82 39.32
N VAL A 814 -3.91 6.10 38.94
CA VAL A 814 -4.04 6.49 37.52
C VAL A 814 -2.71 6.26 36.82
N ALA A 815 -2.69 5.33 35.86
CA ALA A 815 -1.55 5.06 35.01
C ALA A 815 -1.49 6.07 33.85
N ILE A 816 -2.60 6.23 33.13
CA ILE A 816 -2.72 7.14 31.98
C ILE A 816 -4.10 7.80 32.00
N ALA A 817 -4.16 9.10 31.72
CA ALA A 817 -5.39 9.85 31.51
C ALA A 817 -5.34 10.59 30.18
N THR A 818 -6.47 10.72 29.51
CA THR A 818 -6.60 11.49 28.26
C THR A 818 -6.25 12.98 28.48
N PRO A 819 -5.77 13.69 27.44
CA PRO A 819 -5.46 15.11 27.54
C PRO A 819 -6.60 15.96 28.12
N GLY A 820 -6.28 16.88 29.03
CA GLY A 820 -7.25 17.77 29.67
C GLY A 820 -8.06 17.15 30.81
N LEU A 821 -7.83 15.88 31.15
CA LEU A 821 -8.43 15.21 32.31
C LEU A 821 -7.45 15.21 33.49
N ASP A 822 -7.72 16.02 34.52
CA ASP A 822 -6.92 16.05 35.74
C ASP A 822 -7.69 15.36 36.88
N ILE A 823 -7.30 14.11 37.15
CA ILE A 823 -7.83 13.32 38.25
C ILE A 823 -6.70 13.09 39.24
N GLY A 824 -6.93 13.48 40.50
CA GLY A 824 -5.97 13.26 41.57
C GLY A 824 -5.68 11.78 41.79
N GLN A 825 -4.54 11.48 42.41
CA GLN A 825 -4.08 10.11 42.68
C GLN A 825 -4.63 9.53 44.00
N THR A 826 -5.62 10.17 44.62
CA THR A 826 -6.17 9.73 45.91
C THR A 826 -7.41 8.85 45.71
N GLU A 827 -7.64 7.93 46.65
CA GLU A 827 -8.86 7.10 46.69
C GLU A 827 -10.13 7.96 46.54
N ASP A 828 -10.20 9.10 47.24
CA ASP A 828 -11.34 10.02 47.17
C ASP A 828 -11.54 10.66 45.79
N ALA A 829 -10.46 10.89 45.03
CA ALA A 829 -10.55 11.41 43.67
C ALA A 829 -11.04 10.35 42.67
N LEU A 830 -10.74 9.08 42.93
CA LEU A 830 -11.17 7.95 42.10
C LEU A 830 -12.59 7.47 42.40
N LYS A 831 -13.15 7.83 43.57
CA LYS A 831 -14.52 7.44 43.97
C LYS A 831 -15.59 7.97 43.03
N ILE A 832 -15.47 9.24 42.64
CA ILE A 832 -16.46 9.93 41.82
C ILE A 832 -15.80 11.06 41.03
N PHE A 833 -15.94 11.02 39.71
CA PHE A 833 -15.43 12.05 38.81
C PHE A 833 -16.30 12.15 37.56
N GLU A 834 -16.20 13.25 36.81
CA GLU A 834 -16.93 13.46 35.56
C GLU A 834 -16.04 13.13 34.36
N LEU A 835 -16.59 12.46 33.36
CA LEU A 835 -15.98 12.34 32.03
C LEU A 835 -16.87 13.00 30.98
N LYS A 836 -16.24 13.56 29.96
CA LYS A 836 -16.86 14.10 28.75
C LYS A 836 -16.45 13.28 27.54
N ASP A 837 -17.13 13.49 26.41
CA ASP A 837 -16.77 12.84 25.14
C ASP A 837 -15.26 12.92 24.86
N SER A 838 -14.70 11.81 24.39
CA SER A 838 -13.26 11.62 24.09
C SER A 838 -12.33 11.60 25.31
N GLN A 839 -12.86 11.58 26.53
CA GLN A 839 -12.06 11.44 27.75
C GLN A 839 -12.08 10.03 28.31
N GLY A 840 -11.02 9.67 29.04
CA GLY A 840 -10.90 8.37 29.68
C GLY A 840 -9.62 8.24 30.49
N LEU A 841 -9.49 7.12 31.18
CA LEU A 841 -8.30 6.79 31.95
C LEU A 841 -8.08 5.28 32.05
N VAL A 842 -6.84 4.93 32.32
CA VAL A 842 -6.38 3.61 32.72
C VAL A 842 -5.90 3.68 34.17
N LEU A 843 -6.38 2.76 35.01
CA LEU A 843 -5.85 2.51 36.35
C LEU A 843 -5.03 1.22 36.34
N GLU A 844 -4.00 1.19 37.16
CA GLU A 844 -3.25 -0.03 37.45
C GLU A 844 -3.30 -0.32 38.95
N ARG A 845 -3.35 -1.62 39.28
CA ARG A 845 -3.35 -2.05 40.67
C ARG A 845 -1.97 -1.84 41.27
N ILE A 846 -1.91 -1.25 42.46
CA ILE A 846 -0.68 -1.12 43.24
C ILE A 846 -0.53 -2.34 44.15
N PHE A 847 0.70 -2.85 44.24
CA PHE A 847 1.06 -3.87 45.21
C PHE A 847 1.75 -3.17 46.39
N ASP A 848 1.34 -3.50 47.62
CA ASP A 848 2.08 -3.08 48.82
C ASP A 848 3.51 -3.67 48.76
N GLU A 849 4.53 -2.81 48.83
CA GLU A 849 5.95 -3.23 48.95
C GLU A 849 6.26 -4.00 50.24
#